data_AF-A0A517QKN4-F1
#
_entry.id   AF-A0A517QKN4-F1
#
_cell.length_a   1.000
_cell.length_b   1.000
_cell.length_c   1.000
_cell.angle_alpha   90.00
_cell.angle_beta   90.00
_cell.angle_gamma   90.00
#
_symmetry.space_group_name_H-M   'P 1'
#
loop_
_entity.id
_entity.type
_entity.pdbx_description
1 polymer ?
#
loop_
_entity_poly.entity_id
_entity_poly.type
_entity_poly.pdbx_seq_one_letter_code
_entity_poly.pdbx_strand_id
1 'polypeptide(L)'
;MDAKDLNRRVTNALLFVLFLWLPGGGFLNAQELSLNAQSQLSVSPSQDDATLHDVTFVGNETGWAVGEKGAIWKTTNGGRSWSFIHAHPQLQSYTLESVHFLTNRVGWISGGTVSQVGRVHHGIVLATTDGGETWTVKSHNQLPYLRSIQFFDLDRGLAVGERTAKYPSGVMNTSDGGQTWTAIPANENATWNEAAFFNGDTGFVVGDEGAQSTFANGALIAGGGNLGGLKAFRDVSVDSTGSCWMVGDGALMLTSEDRGVSWSLPELRLPKEYGDFFDFSCVAQKGGHVWIAGRPGSVILHSPNGGQNWEIQSTGESAPLKSLHFSDEHHGVAVGMFGRICVTEDGGQTWKTVRGNNRRLAFWALHGHKSRVPLGFLTRWSREAGYRSAVTLTSRRDLGVDSHFARDDRVLLEQAVLVAGGNSAMIDWRLPVSLPGLDRDDEKLLDEWFSLTENRLQQVLLGNLVAQIRTWKPDVILLDEPPKDDAVTKLIHHALPQAVEQAQDPNRYPEHFKVGLAPWSVKKVVMERAPGLKGSMTQDNFEILPHLKTTLDVAEKQASSRLFKESDSTISNRGYEVLYLAAGLELSKGTLFGDLGISKGSDARRDVPSIRSIDYDRLIDEAKHRRTMTAITQRMIDSPQQGAQLLAQLGEILKPLSDEQAAAQLANLALKYRESGQWKLAEETYSQLIINYSREPAALDAMLWLVEYSTSAEMNWQRLRTINASNSQIQVDPTIVQANFQKALDVAARNATVAGFENEVRQLDSPLDGNSNPLVPTLGNSPALLNGDATGANQYELQLRRWQETAGLIVEDMSAAYPRLFEKDEIQFVVAALMRRRKQARRADEIYGRYLQRLNDDDPWHVAAKGEAYLIRPGAVSPKPVVSCKSTQLAPVLDGRITDLCWSEANEIQLGKESTDADFIGTEQARGGQVQIVEQKPIVMFSHDQEYLYIGGTVPKSDEIEYSETEQAGRPRDADLGKHDYISIQFDIDRDYVTYYRFDVDQRGWTREACWDAWGYNPEWFVAAAQDATTWSFEIAIPIQELVASELNVNQTWALGVTRVIPGVGVQSWTNSGGETPLPPRFGFLRFE
;
A
#
# COMPACT_ATOMS: atom_id res chain seq x y z
N MET A 1 -23.49 -59.81 -7.04
CA MET A 1 -22.52 -60.58 -7.85
C MET A 1 -21.97 -59.62 -8.88
N ASP A 2 -20.67 -59.32 -8.91
CA ASP A 2 -19.89 -59.49 -10.16
C ASP A 2 -18.41 -59.10 -10.08
N ALA A 3 -17.65 -59.74 -10.96
CA ALA A 3 -16.22 -59.61 -11.16
C ALA A 3 -15.82 -58.24 -11.75
N LYS A 4 -15.51 -57.25 -10.89
CA LYS A 4 -15.03 -55.92 -11.32
C LYS A 4 -13.90 -55.30 -10.48
N ASP A 5 -13.13 -56.10 -9.74
CA ASP A 5 -12.16 -55.55 -8.76
C ASP A 5 -10.67 -55.93 -8.94
N LEU A 6 -10.26 -56.48 -10.08
CA LEU A 6 -8.85 -56.88 -10.29
C LEU A 6 -8.11 -56.10 -11.40
N ASN A 7 -8.57 -54.90 -11.77
CA ASN A 7 -7.92 -54.14 -12.86
C ASN A 7 -7.67 -52.65 -12.56
N ARG A 8 -7.58 -52.24 -11.28
CA ARG A 8 -7.33 -50.84 -10.90
C ARG A 8 -5.98 -50.57 -10.20
N ARG A 9 -5.05 -51.52 -10.19
CA ARG A 9 -3.76 -51.36 -9.46
C ARG A 9 -2.45 -51.49 -10.24
N VAL A 10 -2.42 -51.60 -11.58
CA VAL A 10 -1.13 -51.64 -12.32
C VAL A 10 -1.17 -50.90 -13.66
N THR A 11 -1.49 -49.60 -13.68
CA THR A 11 -1.28 -48.79 -14.91
C THR A 11 -0.85 -47.37 -14.60
N ASN A 12 0.23 -47.25 -13.81
CA ASN A 12 1.11 -46.08 -13.78
C ASN A 12 2.54 -46.56 -14.01
N ALA A 13 2.83 -47.06 -15.21
CA ALA A 13 4.17 -47.22 -15.76
C ALA A 13 4.06 -47.62 -17.23
N LEU A 14 4.87 -46.99 -18.09
CA LEU A 14 5.06 -47.28 -19.52
C LEU A 14 4.00 -46.76 -20.49
N LEU A 15 4.17 -45.50 -20.89
CA LEU A 15 3.82 -45.04 -22.25
C LEU A 15 4.92 -44.11 -22.77
N PHE A 16 6.11 -44.70 -22.94
CA PHE A 16 7.10 -44.28 -23.92
C PHE A 16 7.38 -45.52 -24.79
N VAL A 17 7.37 -45.32 -26.11
CA VAL A 17 7.68 -46.30 -27.17
C VAL A 17 6.54 -47.25 -27.55
N LEU A 18 5.76 -46.89 -28.59
CA LEU A 18 5.63 -47.67 -29.82
C LEU A 18 4.67 -46.97 -30.82
N PHE A 19 5.26 -46.22 -31.74
CA PHE A 19 4.72 -46.05 -33.08
C PHE A 19 4.82 -47.40 -33.80
N LEU A 20 3.70 -47.97 -34.27
CA LEU A 20 3.51 -48.54 -35.61
C LEU A 20 2.29 -49.48 -35.68
N TRP A 21 1.53 -49.29 -36.77
CA TRP A 21 0.57 -50.22 -37.39
C TRP A 21 -0.80 -50.42 -36.74
N LEU A 22 -1.80 -49.68 -37.24
CA LEU A 22 -3.01 -50.25 -37.83
C LEU A 22 -3.66 -49.21 -38.78
N PRO A 23 -4.03 -49.59 -40.02
CA PRO A 23 -4.61 -48.68 -41.00
C PRO A 23 -6.14 -48.69 -40.94
N GLY A 24 -6.75 -47.51 -40.92
CA GLY A 24 -8.16 -47.36 -41.32
C GLY A 24 -9.01 -46.52 -40.36
N GLY A 25 -9.38 -45.32 -40.82
CA GLY A 25 -10.62 -44.67 -40.41
C GLY A 25 -10.46 -43.25 -39.87
N GLY A 26 -10.67 -42.26 -40.74
CA GLY A 26 -11.09 -40.91 -40.36
C GLY A 26 -9.99 -39.86 -40.29
N PHE A 27 -9.79 -39.14 -41.39
CA PHE A 27 -9.12 -37.83 -41.36
C PHE A 27 -9.96 -36.86 -40.52
N LEU A 28 -9.63 -36.72 -39.24
CA LEU A 28 -9.85 -35.46 -38.54
C LEU A 28 -8.72 -34.52 -38.96
N ASN A 29 -9.08 -33.35 -39.48
CA ASN A 29 -8.17 -32.33 -39.97
C ASN A 29 -7.08 -32.00 -38.93
N ALA A 30 -5.85 -32.43 -39.20
CA ALA A 30 -4.67 -32.01 -38.45
C ALA A 30 -4.42 -30.49 -38.51
N GLN A 31 -5.12 -29.75 -39.38
CA GLN A 31 -5.10 -28.29 -39.44
C GLN A 31 -5.94 -27.61 -38.33
N GLU A 32 -7.02 -28.21 -37.82
CA GLU A 32 -7.82 -27.60 -36.74
C GLU A 32 -7.21 -27.85 -35.36
N LEU A 33 -6.53 -28.98 -35.18
CA LEU A 33 -5.75 -29.29 -33.96
C LEU A 33 -4.43 -28.51 -33.89
N SER A 34 -3.83 -28.10 -35.03
CA SER A 34 -2.66 -27.22 -35.02
C SER A 34 -3.01 -25.76 -34.76
N LEU A 35 -4.19 -25.28 -35.19
CA LEU A 35 -4.66 -23.91 -34.94
C LEU A 35 -5.02 -23.65 -33.46
N ASN A 36 -5.58 -24.64 -32.75
CA ASN A 36 -5.90 -24.51 -31.32
C ASN A 36 -4.69 -24.72 -30.39
N ALA A 37 -3.64 -25.41 -30.84
CA ALA A 37 -2.37 -25.49 -30.10
C ALA A 37 -1.47 -24.27 -30.38
N GLN A 38 -1.53 -23.70 -31.58
CA GLN A 38 -0.80 -22.46 -31.92
C GLN A 38 -1.45 -21.21 -31.32
N SER A 39 -2.75 -21.21 -31.05
CA SER A 39 -3.42 -20.08 -30.39
C SER A 39 -3.10 -19.96 -28.88
N GLN A 40 -2.47 -20.97 -28.28
CA GLN A 40 -2.07 -20.97 -26.87
C GLN A 40 -0.65 -20.43 -26.60
N LEU A 41 0.12 -20.06 -27.63
CA LEU A 41 1.51 -19.59 -27.52
C LEU A 41 1.73 -18.24 -28.21
N SER A 42 0.83 -17.27 -27.98
CA SER A 42 1.04 -15.88 -28.41
C SER A 42 1.14 -14.95 -27.20
N VAL A 43 2.04 -13.98 -27.26
CA VAL A 43 2.20 -12.97 -26.20
C VAL A 43 0.89 -12.19 -26.05
N SER A 44 0.39 -12.04 -24.82
CA SER A 44 -0.82 -11.24 -24.62
C SER A 44 -0.53 -9.76 -24.96
N PRO A 45 -1.51 -8.99 -25.48
CA PRO A 45 -1.29 -7.57 -25.79
C PRO A 45 -0.79 -6.73 -24.61
N SER A 46 -1.07 -7.19 -23.39
CA SER A 46 -0.69 -6.53 -22.15
C SER A 46 0.72 -6.88 -21.67
N GLN A 47 1.24 -8.06 -22.03
CA GLN A 47 2.65 -8.46 -21.83
C GLN A 47 3.53 -7.93 -22.97
N ASP A 48 2.96 -7.75 -24.16
CA ASP A 48 3.64 -7.20 -25.31
C ASP A 48 4.10 -5.75 -25.07
N ASP A 49 3.37 -4.97 -24.27
CA ASP A 49 3.75 -3.62 -23.88
C ASP A 49 4.05 -3.45 -22.38
N ALA A 50 4.32 -4.56 -21.69
CA ALA A 50 4.80 -4.55 -20.31
C ALA A 50 6.13 -3.79 -20.21
N THR A 51 6.31 -3.02 -19.15
CA THR A 51 7.60 -2.36 -18.88
C THR A 51 8.68 -3.42 -18.68
N LEU A 52 9.83 -3.23 -19.31
CA LEU A 52 11.03 -4.02 -19.05
C LEU A 52 11.88 -3.29 -18.02
N HIS A 53 12.23 -3.98 -16.95
CA HIS A 53 12.97 -3.44 -15.80
C HIS A 53 14.47 -3.66 -15.95
N ASP A 54 14.89 -4.81 -16.46
CA ASP A 54 16.30 -5.16 -16.55
C ASP A 54 16.66 -5.94 -17.84
N VAL A 55 17.92 -5.82 -18.25
CA VAL A 55 18.50 -6.48 -19.42
C VAL A 55 19.94 -6.92 -19.14
N THR A 56 20.27 -8.15 -19.54
CA THR A 56 21.62 -8.70 -19.37
C THR A 56 22.05 -9.49 -20.60
N PHE A 57 23.35 -9.49 -20.90
CA PHE A 57 23.95 -10.27 -21.99
C PHE A 57 25.09 -11.15 -21.48
N VAL A 58 25.25 -12.29 -22.16
CA VAL A 58 26.45 -13.12 -22.07
C VAL A 58 27.13 -13.14 -23.43
N GLY A 59 28.32 -12.52 -23.50
CA GLY A 59 28.96 -12.19 -24.77
C GLY A 59 28.18 -11.12 -25.53
N ASN A 60 28.31 -11.09 -26.86
CA ASN A 60 27.70 -10.06 -27.71
C ASN A 60 26.44 -10.53 -28.43
N GLU A 61 26.09 -11.82 -28.35
CA GLU A 61 25.00 -12.40 -29.15
C GLU A 61 23.77 -12.78 -28.33
N THR A 62 23.95 -13.32 -27.12
CA THR A 62 22.84 -13.86 -26.32
C THR A 62 22.51 -12.94 -25.16
N GLY A 63 21.24 -12.56 -25.02
CA GLY A 63 20.77 -11.69 -23.95
C GLY A 63 19.31 -11.94 -23.56
N TRP A 64 18.95 -11.45 -22.39
CA TRP A 64 17.62 -11.59 -21.79
C TRP A 64 17.14 -10.24 -21.26
N ALA A 65 15.85 -9.94 -21.41
CA ALA A 65 15.21 -8.78 -20.83
C ALA A 65 13.95 -9.20 -20.07
N VAL A 66 13.75 -8.67 -18.87
CA VAL A 66 12.65 -9.07 -17.97
C VAL A 66 11.83 -7.88 -17.53
N GLY A 67 10.58 -8.11 -17.11
CA GLY A 67 9.73 -7.02 -16.68
C GLY A 67 8.38 -7.38 -16.07
N GLU A 68 7.45 -6.44 -16.14
CA GLU A 68 6.09 -6.57 -15.61
C GLU A 68 5.32 -7.75 -16.25
N LYS A 69 4.32 -8.26 -15.54
CA LYS A 69 3.45 -9.36 -15.99
C LYS A 69 4.23 -10.61 -16.42
N GLY A 70 5.33 -10.87 -15.71
CA GLY A 70 6.23 -11.99 -15.97
C GLY A 70 6.84 -11.96 -17.36
N ALA A 71 7.01 -10.79 -17.97
CA ALA A 71 7.57 -10.68 -19.31
C ALA A 71 9.04 -11.12 -19.31
N ILE A 72 9.38 -12.07 -20.18
CA ILE A 72 10.76 -12.53 -20.40
C ILE A 72 11.00 -12.59 -21.91
N TRP A 73 12.00 -11.85 -22.37
CA TRP A 73 12.42 -11.80 -23.77
C TRP A 73 13.84 -12.33 -23.87
N LYS A 74 14.14 -13.04 -24.96
CA LYS A 74 15.49 -13.54 -25.27
C LYS A 74 15.91 -13.15 -26.69
N THR A 75 17.20 -12.90 -26.85
CA THR A 75 17.86 -12.72 -28.14
C THR A 75 19.04 -13.68 -28.26
N THR A 76 19.38 -14.03 -29.49
CA THR A 76 20.56 -14.83 -29.86
C THR A 76 21.36 -14.19 -31.00
N ASN A 77 21.06 -12.93 -31.32
CA ASN A 77 21.70 -12.19 -32.41
C ASN A 77 22.05 -10.74 -32.03
N GLY A 78 22.45 -10.53 -30.77
CA GLY A 78 22.93 -9.23 -30.28
C GLY A 78 21.81 -8.21 -30.11
N GLY A 79 20.60 -8.66 -29.82
CA GLY A 79 19.44 -7.79 -29.60
C GLY A 79 18.73 -7.34 -30.89
N ARG A 80 19.20 -7.73 -32.08
CA ARG A 80 18.57 -7.36 -33.36
C ARG A 80 17.14 -7.88 -33.49
N SER A 81 16.86 -9.04 -32.89
CA SER A 81 15.50 -9.58 -32.74
C SER A 81 15.33 -10.28 -31.40
N TRP A 82 14.10 -10.27 -30.88
CA TRP A 82 13.75 -10.82 -29.58
C TRP A 82 12.55 -11.76 -29.69
N SER A 83 12.64 -12.91 -29.01
CA SER A 83 11.56 -13.88 -28.85
C SER A 83 11.02 -13.85 -27.43
N PHE A 84 9.69 -13.85 -27.28
CA PHE A 84 9.04 -13.97 -25.99
C PHE A 84 9.19 -15.41 -25.46
N ILE A 85 9.59 -15.55 -24.20
CA ILE A 85 9.64 -16.84 -23.52
C ILE A 85 8.33 -17.03 -22.74
N HIS A 86 7.58 -18.05 -23.13
CA HIS A 86 6.36 -18.45 -22.42
C HIS A 86 6.73 -19.23 -21.15
N ALA A 87 7.01 -18.49 -20.07
CA ALA A 87 7.17 -19.06 -18.75
C ALA A 87 5.81 -19.42 -18.11
N HIS A 88 5.82 -19.95 -16.89
CA HIS A 88 4.62 -20.46 -16.22
C HIS A 88 3.52 -19.38 -16.10
N PRO A 89 2.22 -19.66 -16.40
CA PRO A 89 1.14 -18.66 -16.38
C PRO A 89 1.02 -17.88 -15.07
N GLN A 90 1.35 -18.52 -13.94
CA GLN A 90 1.38 -17.87 -12.62
C GLN A 90 2.28 -16.63 -12.54
N LEU A 91 3.27 -16.49 -13.43
CA LEU A 91 4.19 -15.35 -13.44
C LEU A 91 3.53 -14.06 -13.96
N GLN A 92 2.34 -14.14 -14.57
CA GLN A 92 1.64 -12.96 -15.08
C GLN A 92 1.20 -11.97 -14.00
N SER A 93 1.12 -12.40 -12.74
CA SER A 93 0.85 -11.53 -11.58
C SER A 93 2.12 -10.93 -10.97
N TYR A 94 3.31 -11.32 -11.44
CA TYR A 94 4.60 -10.87 -10.91
C TYR A 94 5.23 -9.80 -11.80
N THR A 95 5.94 -8.91 -11.14
CA THR A 95 6.89 -7.97 -11.77
C THR A 95 8.28 -8.55 -11.58
N LEU A 96 8.98 -8.79 -12.68
CA LEU A 96 10.36 -9.28 -12.66
C LEU A 96 11.27 -8.05 -12.73
N GLU A 97 12.07 -7.84 -11.69
CA GLU A 97 12.83 -6.60 -11.48
C GLU A 97 14.28 -6.73 -11.94
N SER A 98 14.91 -7.90 -11.76
CA SER A 98 16.34 -8.10 -12.07
C SER A 98 16.62 -9.47 -12.67
N VAL A 99 17.58 -9.52 -13.61
CA VAL A 99 18.03 -10.74 -14.30
C VAL A 99 19.55 -10.85 -14.33
N HIS A 100 20.07 -12.00 -13.91
CA HIS A 100 21.51 -12.25 -13.86
C HIS A 100 21.89 -13.60 -14.45
N PHE A 101 22.85 -13.63 -15.37
CA PHE A 101 23.36 -14.87 -15.99
C PHE A 101 24.87 -15.03 -15.75
N LEU A 102 25.29 -16.22 -15.29
CA LEU A 102 26.70 -16.58 -15.16
C LEU A 102 27.29 -17.09 -16.48
N THR A 103 26.45 -17.75 -17.27
CA THR A 103 26.80 -18.32 -18.58
C THR A 103 25.60 -18.18 -19.51
N ASN A 104 25.75 -18.49 -20.79
CA ASN A 104 24.61 -18.47 -21.71
C ASN A 104 23.57 -19.57 -21.43
N ARG A 105 23.78 -20.42 -20.41
CA ARG A 105 22.86 -21.49 -19.99
C ARG A 105 22.31 -21.32 -18.58
N VAL A 106 23.07 -20.71 -17.67
CA VAL A 106 22.73 -20.66 -16.24
C VAL A 106 22.47 -19.23 -15.81
N GLY A 107 21.27 -18.98 -15.28
CA GLY A 107 20.85 -17.66 -14.83
C GLY A 107 19.68 -17.68 -13.85
N TRP A 108 19.45 -16.52 -13.24
CA TRP A 108 18.42 -16.27 -12.24
C TRP A 108 17.64 -15.01 -12.56
N ILE A 109 16.39 -14.97 -12.14
CA ILE A 109 15.54 -13.77 -12.17
C ILE A 109 14.95 -13.58 -10.78
N SER A 110 14.90 -12.33 -10.32
CA SER A 110 14.18 -11.93 -9.11
C SER A 110 13.10 -10.91 -9.41
N GLY A 111 12.18 -10.75 -8.46
CA GLY A 111 11.11 -9.77 -8.54
C GLY A 111 10.08 -10.01 -7.46
N GLY A 112 8.85 -9.56 -7.68
CA GLY A 112 7.77 -9.79 -6.74
C GLY A 112 6.37 -9.38 -7.20
N THR A 113 5.43 -9.51 -6.28
CA THR A 113 4.04 -9.06 -6.41
C THR A 113 3.54 -8.61 -5.04
N VAL A 114 2.41 -7.93 -5.02
CA VAL A 114 1.71 -7.59 -3.77
C VAL A 114 0.48 -8.49 -3.67
N SER A 115 0.21 -9.06 -2.51
CA SER A 115 -1.02 -9.83 -2.29
C SER A 115 -2.24 -8.92 -2.48
N GLN A 116 -3.32 -9.46 -3.05
CA GLN A 116 -4.61 -8.75 -3.12
C GLN A 116 -5.15 -8.38 -1.75
N VAL A 117 -4.74 -9.13 -0.72
CA VAL A 117 -5.27 -9.03 0.65
C VAL A 117 -4.14 -8.79 1.62
N GLY A 118 -4.37 -7.89 2.58
CA GLY A 118 -3.36 -7.49 3.56
C GLY A 118 -2.16 -6.75 2.95
N ARG A 119 -2.10 -6.55 1.63
CA ARG A 119 -1.04 -5.83 0.90
C ARG A 119 0.36 -6.31 1.30
N VAL A 120 0.53 -7.63 1.38
CA VAL A 120 1.81 -8.27 1.71
C VAL A 120 2.68 -8.28 0.47
N HIS A 121 3.96 -7.96 0.62
CA HIS A 121 4.96 -7.99 -0.45
C HIS A 121 5.52 -9.41 -0.59
N HIS A 122 5.42 -10.00 -1.77
CA HIS A 122 5.91 -11.35 -2.08
C HIS A 122 7.01 -11.30 -3.12
N GLY A 123 8.18 -11.82 -2.80
CA GLY A 123 9.27 -12.04 -3.76
C GLY A 123 9.19 -13.39 -4.44
N ILE A 124 9.85 -13.45 -5.59
CA ILE A 124 10.05 -14.68 -6.37
C ILE A 124 11.50 -14.76 -6.84
N VAL A 125 12.05 -15.97 -6.88
CA VAL A 125 13.33 -16.27 -7.52
C VAL A 125 13.13 -17.42 -8.51
N LEU A 126 13.48 -17.16 -9.77
CA LEU A 126 13.50 -18.14 -10.85
C LEU A 126 14.95 -18.50 -11.17
N ALA A 127 15.17 -19.74 -11.60
CA ALA A 127 16.47 -20.19 -12.11
C ALA A 127 16.31 -21.04 -13.37
N THR A 128 17.30 -20.94 -14.26
CA THR A 128 17.41 -21.72 -15.49
C THR A 128 18.79 -22.36 -15.59
N THR A 129 18.85 -23.52 -16.26
CA THR A 129 20.10 -24.22 -16.62
C THR A 129 20.19 -24.53 -18.12
N ASP A 130 19.21 -24.08 -18.91
CA ASP A 130 19.11 -24.30 -20.35
C ASP A 130 19.13 -23.00 -21.18
N GLY A 131 19.50 -21.88 -20.57
CA GLY A 131 19.59 -20.57 -21.24
C GLY A 131 18.26 -19.85 -21.31
N GLY A 132 17.38 -20.09 -20.33
CA GLY A 132 16.08 -19.45 -20.22
C GLY A 132 15.02 -20.05 -21.16
N GLU A 133 15.24 -21.23 -21.73
CA GLU A 133 14.18 -21.95 -22.44
C GLU A 133 13.11 -22.43 -21.45
N THR A 134 13.56 -22.87 -20.27
CA THR A 134 12.68 -23.15 -19.13
C THR A 134 13.18 -22.46 -17.85
N TRP A 135 12.22 -22.06 -17.02
CA TRP A 135 12.46 -21.40 -15.74
C TRP A 135 11.81 -22.19 -14.61
N THR A 136 12.59 -22.48 -13.59
CA THR A 136 12.14 -23.17 -12.37
C THR A 136 12.01 -22.19 -11.22
N VAL A 137 10.89 -22.23 -10.50
CA VAL A 137 10.72 -21.43 -9.28
C VAL A 137 11.56 -22.06 -8.17
N LYS A 138 12.58 -21.36 -7.69
CA LYS A 138 13.44 -21.82 -6.59
C LYS A 138 12.89 -21.45 -5.23
N SER A 139 12.38 -20.23 -5.11
CA SER A 139 11.72 -19.74 -3.91
C SER A 139 10.55 -18.86 -4.29
N HIS A 140 9.42 -19.08 -3.60
CA HIS A 140 8.21 -18.27 -3.71
C HIS A 140 7.59 -18.14 -2.32
N ASN A 141 6.93 -17.02 -2.04
CA ASN A 141 6.15 -16.82 -0.82
C ASN A 141 6.90 -16.89 0.52
N GLN A 142 8.24 -17.02 0.55
CA GLN A 142 9.08 -16.82 1.76
C GLN A 142 10.07 -15.63 1.73
N LEU A 143 10.35 -15.04 0.56
CA LEU A 143 11.20 -13.85 0.39
C LEU A 143 10.45 -12.54 0.22
N PRO A 144 10.84 -11.42 0.84
CA PRO A 144 10.24 -10.11 0.54
C PRO A 144 10.31 -9.76 -0.95
N TYR A 145 9.55 -8.76 -1.38
CA TYR A 145 9.63 -8.28 -2.77
C TYR A 145 11.08 -7.91 -3.09
N LEU A 146 11.66 -8.51 -4.13
CA LEU A 146 13.07 -8.35 -4.49
C LEU A 146 13.21 -7.34 -5.62
N ARG A 147 14.24 -6.49 -5.53
CA ARG A 147 14.58 -5.47 -6.53
C ARG A 147 15.77 -5.88 -7.38
N SER A 148 16.81 -6.42 -6.74
CA SER A 148 18.07 -6.76 -7.39
C SER A 148 18.58 -8.13 -6.97
N ILE A 149 19.25 -8.84 -7.88
CA ILE A 149 19.88 -10.13 -7.60
C ILE A 149 21.19 -10.30 -8.38
N GLN A 150 22.23 -10.81 -7.72
CA GLN A 150 23.51 -11.12 -8.34
C GLN A 150 24.05 -12.45 -7.83
N PHE A 151 24.45 -13.33 -8.75
CA PHE A 151 25.09 -14.62 -8.42
C PHE A 151 26.57 -14.59 -8.79
N PHE A 152 27.40 -15.26 -8.00
CA PHE A 152 28.85 -15.33 -8.23
C PHE A 152 29.29 -16.73 -8.67
N ASP A 153 28.50 -17.74 -8.33
CA ASP A 153 28.62 -19.12 -8.79
C ASP A 153 27.25 -19.83 -8.67
N LEU A 154 27.22 -21.16 -8.84
CA LEU A 154 25.97 -21.93 -8.82
C LEU A 154 25.25 -21.92 -7.46
N ASP A 155 25.98 -21.68 -6.38
CA ASP A 155 25.48 -21.82 -5.02
C ASP A 155 25.35 -20.46 -4.32
N ARG A 156 26.29 -19.54 -4.58
CA ARG A 156 26.40 -18.26 -3.87
C ARG A 156 25.82 -17.09 -4.67
N GLY A 157 24.92 -16.36 -4.01
CA GLY A 157 24.32 -15.14 -4.54
C GLY A 157 23.84 -14.19 -3.45
N LEU A 158 23.61 -12.95 -3.85
CA LEU A 158 23.07 -11.86 -3.04
C LEU A 158 21.80 -11.31 -3.69
N ALA A 159 20.84 -10.92 -2.86
CA ALA A 159 19.63 -10.24 -3.30
C ALA A 159 19.32 -9.08 -2.37
N VAL A 160 18.67 -8.07 -2.94
CA VAL A 160 18.24 -6.86 -2.25
C VAL A 160 16.75 -6.67 -2.50
N GLY A 161 16.01 -6.28 -1.47
CA GLY A 161 14.57 -6.11 -1.53
C GLY A 161 13.99 -5.45 -0.29
N GLU A 162 12.67 -5.57 -0.14
CA GLU A 162 11.93 -4.97 0.97
C GLU A 162 12.34 -5.55 2.33
N ARG A 163 12.29 -4.72 3.36
CA ARG A 163 12.61 -5.11 4.73
C ARG A 163 11.47 -5.89 5.37
N THR A 164 11.82 -6.86 6.20
CA THR A 164 10.85 -7.58 7.05
C THR A 164 11.46 -7.95 8.39
N ALA A 165 10.64 -8.44 9.32
CA ALA A 165 11.11 -9.02 10.58
C ALA A 165 12.21 -10.08 10.39
N LYS A 166 12.13 -10.87 9.30
CA LYS A 166 13.08 -11.92 8.97
C LYS A 166 14.31 -11.39 8.22
N TYR A 167 14.16 -10.35 7.41
CA TYR A 167 15.22 -9.72 6.62
C TYR A 167 15.32 -8.22 6.96
N PRO A 168 15.80 -7.87 8.16
CA PRO A 168 15.73 -6.50 8.68
C PRO A 168 16.58 -5.49 7.90
N SER A 169 17.67 -5.94 7.25
CA SER A 169 18.52 -5.08 6.43
C SER A 169 18.01 -4.86 5.00
N GLY A 170 17.02 -5.65 4.55
CA GLY A 170 16.64 -5.71 3.13
C GLY A 170 17.66 -6.43 2.23
N VAL A 171 18.79 -6.89 2.77
CA VAL A 171 19.83 -7.63 2.04
C VAL A 171 19.90 -9.07 2.54
N MET A 172 20.00 -10.01 1.60
CA MET A 172 20.02 -11.43 1.90
C MET A 172 21.00 -12.18 1.01
N ASN A 173 21.59 -13.25 1.53
CA ASN A 173 22.50 -14.13 0.80
C ASN A 173 21.96 -15.55 0.73
N THR A 174 22.41 -16.27 -0.29
CA THR A 174 22.14 -17.70 -0.48
C THR A 174 23.45 -18.46 -0.65
N SER A 175 23.45 -19.73 -0.25
CA SER A 175 24.56 -20.67 -0.41
C SER A 175 24.11 -22.00 -1.05
N ASP A 176 22.92 -22.04 -1.65
CA ASP A 176 22.32 -23.23 -2.25
C ASP A 176 21.60 -22.94 -3.59
N GLY A 177 22.03 -21.88 -4.28
CA GLY A 177 21.53 -21.51 -5.60
C GLY A 177 20.18 -20.81 -5.57
N GLY A 178 19.83 -20.18 -4.45
CA GLY A 178 18.60 -19.42 -4.26
C GLY A 178 17.40 -20.22 -3.75
N GLN A 179 17.63 -21.43 -3.22
CA GLN A 179 16.57 -22.23 -2.59
C GLN A 179 16.24 -21.69 -1.20
N THR A 180 17.28 -21.38 -0.41
CA THR A 180 17.16 -20.75 0.90
C THR A 180 18.00 -19.48 0.98
N TRP A 181 17.56 -18.55 1.82
CA TRP A 181 18.15 -17.22 1.96
C TRP A 181 18.26 -16.86 3.43
N THR A 182 19.44 -16.36 3.81
CA THR A 182 19.75 -15.88 5.16
C THR A 182 19.91 -14.36 5.17
N ALA A 183 19.46 -13.73 6.25
CA ALA A 183 19.51 -12.28 6.38
C ALA A 183 20.92 -11.80 6.69
N ILE A 184 21.29 -10.65 6.14
CA ILE A 184 22.55 -9.97 6.43
C ILE A 184 22.32 -8.97 7.58
N PRO A 185 23.14 -8.95 8.64
CA PRO A 185 23.04 -7.93 9.69
C PRO A 185 23.31 -6.52 9.16
N ALA A 186 22.61 -5.53 9.71
CA ALA A 186 22.84 -4.12 9.41
C ALA A 186 22.62 -3.24 10.64
N ASN A 187 23.36 -2.13 10.68
CA ASN A 187 23.21 -1.05 11.66
C ASN A 187 22.49 0.18 11.06
N GLU A 188 22.05 0.09 9.79
CA GLU A 188 21.38 1.18 9.08
C GLU A 188 20.03 0.74 8.51
N ASN A 189 19.16 1.74 8.32
CA ASN A 189 17.85 1.57 7.73
C ASN A 189 17.68 2.35 6.44
N ALA A 190 17.40 1.64 5.35
CA ALA A 190 16.90 2.24 4.12
C ALA A 190 16.06 1.27 3.31
N THR A 191 15.29 1.82 2.37
CA THR A 191 14.67 1.08 1.28
C THR A 191 15.63 1.08 0.10
N TRP A 192 16.14 -0.10 -0.25
CA TRP A 192 17.13 -0.26 -1.30
C TRP A 192 16.47 -0.43 -2.67
N ASN A 193 16.96 0.31 -3.66
CA ASN A 193 16.52 0.24 -5.05
C ASN A 193 17.41 -0.68 -5.88
N GLU A 194 18.73 -0.63 -5.68
CA GLU A 194 19.71 -1.34 -6.50
C GLU A 194 20.96 -1.70 -5.70
N ALA A 195 21.73 -2.67 -6.20
CA ALA A 195 22.98 -3.09 -5.61
C ALA A 195 24.02 -3.45 -6.67
N ALA A 196 25.27 -3.10 -6.40
CA ALA A 196 26.41 -3.51 -7.22
C ALA A 196 27.48 -4.15 -6.35
N PHE A 197 27.77 -5.43 -6.62
CA PHE A 197 28.75 -6.19 -5.86
C PHE A 197 29.99 -6.50 -6.68
N PHE A 198 31.17 -6.26 -6.08
CA PHE A 198 32.45 -6.68 -6.66
C PHE A 198 32.64 -8.20 -6.57
N ASN A 199 32.10 -8.79 -5.51
CA ASN A 199 32.11 -10.23 -5.20
C ASN A 199 31.10 -10.52 -4.08
N GLY A 200 31.01 -11.78 -3.65
CA GLY A 200 30.09 -12.21 -2.59
C GLY A 200 30.34 -11.62 -1.20
N ASP A 201 31.43 -10.86 -0.99
CA ASP A 201 31.83 -10.31 0.30
C ASP A 201 31.92 -8.77 0.32
N THR A 202 31.88 -8.10 -0.84
CA THR A 202 32.07 -6.64 -0.97
C THR A 202 31.22 -6.01 -2.07
N GLY A 203 30.63 -4.83 -1.80
CA GLY A 203 29.82 -4.07 -2.75
C GLY A 203 29.11 -2.86 -2.14
N PHE A 204 28.09 -2.34 -2.83
CA PHE A 204 27.24 -1.23 -2.37
C PHE A 204 25.78 -1.51 -2.60
N VAL A 205 24.96 -0.91 -1.76
CA VAL A 205 23.51 -0.82 -1.91
C VAL A 205 23.10 0.65 -1.91
N VAL A 206 22.14 1.00 -2.75
CA VAL A 206 21.65 2.37 -2.92
C VAL A 206 20.13 2.40 -2.89
N GLY A 207 19.55 3.48 -2.40
CA GLY A 207 18.14 3.52 -2.02
C GLY A 207 17.45 4.87 -2.16
N ASP A 208 16.23 4.90 -1.65
CA ASP A 208 15.42 6.12 -1.56
C ASP A 208 16.05 7.14 -0.58
N GLU A 209 15.68 8.42 -0.69
CA GLU A 209 16.14 9.51 0.21
C GLU A 209 17.67 9.65 0.29
N GLY A 210 18.38 9.38 -0.80
CA GLY A 210 19.84 9.46 -0.86
C GLY A 210 20.55 8.38 -0.02
N ALA A 211 19.85 7.31 0.38
CA ALA A 211 20.43 6.26 1.17
C ALA A 211 21.47 5.45 0.40
N GLN A 212 22.58 5.14 1.06
CA GLN A 212 23.66 4.32 0.54
C GLN A 212 24.36 3.58 1.68
N SER A 213 24.75 2.33 1.47
CA SER A 213 25.61 1.60 2.41
C SER A 213 26.65 0.76 1.69
N THR A 214 27.77 0.53 2.36
CA THR A 214 28.81 -0.40 1.92
C THR A 214 28.50 -1.79 2.44
N PHE A 215 28.49 -2.79 1.56
CA PHE A 215 28.50 -4.18 1.96
C PHE A 215 29.96 -4.65 2.09
N ALA A 216 30.35 -5.11 3.27
CA ALA A 216 31.70 -5.64 3.51
C ALA A 216 31.70 -6.69 4.62
N ASN A 217 32.42 -7.80 4.41
CA ASN A 217 32.60 -8.87 5.40
C ASN A 217 31.27 -9.44 5.94
N GLY A 218 30.25 -9.55 5.09
CA GLY A 218 28.95 -10.12 5.47
C GLY A 218 28.09 -9.19 6.33
N ALA A 219 28.33 -7.89 6.32
CA ALA A 219 27.50 -6.88 6.99
C ALA A 219 27.37 -5.62 6.14
N LEU A 220 26.28 -4.86 6.36
CA LEU A 220 26.18 -3.49 5.87
C LEU A 220 26.85 -2.52 6.85
N ILE A 221 27.72 -1.69 6.31
CA ILE A 221 28.48 -0.65 7.01
C ILE A 221 28.05 0.70 6.45
N ALA A 222 27.74 1.61 7.37
CA ALA A 222 27.34 2.98 7.06
C ALA A 222 28.27 3.68 6.08
N GLY A 223 27.72 4.13 4.95
CA GLY A 223 28.40 5.03 4.03
C GLY A 223 28.39 6.46 4.59
N GLY A 224 29.44 7.25 4.34
CA GLY A 224 29.47 8.64 4.80
C GLY A 224 28.33 9.48 4.20
N GLY A 225 27.53 10.11 5.06
CA GLY A 225 26.57 11.21 4.78
C GLY A 225 25.44 10.95 3.78
N ASN A 226 24.23 11.46 4.06
CA ASN A 226 23.16 11.55 3.05
C ASN A 226 23.57 12.56 1.97
N LEU A 227 23.88 12.07 0.76
CA LEU A 227 24.33 12.89 -0.37
C LEU A 227 23.17 13.38 -1.26
N GLY A 228 21.94 12.86 -1.06
CA GLY A 228 20.83 12.99 -2.02
C GLY A 228 19.62 13.79 -1.56
N GLY A 229 19.45 14.06 -0.26
CA GLY A 229 18.27 14.77 0.24
C GLY A 229 16.95 14.11 -0.20
N LEU A 230 16.06 14.86 -0.87
CA LEU A 230 14.77 14.36 -1.38
C LEU A 230 14.90 13.33 -2.54
N LYS A 231 16.07 13.21 -3.16
CA LYS A 231 16.29 12.42 -4.38
C LYS A 231 16.64 10.98 -4.05
N ALA A 232 16.03 10.02 -4.76
CA ALA A 232 16.43 8.63 -4.66
C ALA A 232 17.58 8.31 -5.61
N PHE A 233 18.46 7.41 -5.19
CA PHE A 233 19.36 6.70 -6.10
C PHE A 233 18.61 5.53 -6.75
N ARG A 234 18.74 5.40 -8.07
CA ARG A 234 17.98 4.45 -8.89
C ARG A 234 18.84 3.31 -9.41
N ASP A 235 20.12 3.56 -9.68
CA ASP A 235 21.04 2.56 -10.19
C ASP A 235 22.49 2.88 -9.78
N VAL A 236 23.31 1.84 -9.71
CA VAL A 236 24.73 1.89 -9.39
C VAL A 236 25.47 0.85 -10.23
N SER A 237 26.60 1.24 -10.81
CA SER A 237 27.45 0.32 -11.55
C SER A 237 28.90 0.37 -11.07
N VAL A 238 29.56 -0.77 -11.13
CA VAL A 238 30.96 -0.96 -10.73
C VAL A 238 31.74 -1.64 -11.84
N ASP A 239 32.99 -1.23 -12.02
CA ASP A 239 33.91 -1.89 -12.95
C ASP A 239 34.93 -2.77 -12.23
N SER A 240 35.80 -3.45 -13.00
CA SER A 240 36.85 -4.30 -12.46
C SER A 240 38.02 -3.53 -11.82
N THR A 241 38.17 -2.24 -12.12
CA THR A 241 39.23 -1.39 -11.56
C THR A 241 38.86 -0.84 -10.19
N GLY A 242 37.56 -0.81 -9.87
CA GLY A 242 37.01 -0.22 -8.66
C GLY A 242 36.37 1.15 -8.87
N SER A 243 36.28 1.62 -10.12
CA SER A 243 35.51 2.80 -10.48
C SER A 243 34.02 2.52 -10.38
N CYS A 244 33.29 3.44 -9.75
CA CYS A 244 31.87 3.31 -9.48
C CYS A 244 31.12 4.53 -9.98
N TRP A 245 29.89 4.32 -10.45
CA TRP A 245 28.96 5.38 -10.82
C TRP A 245 27.60 5.11 -10.20
N MET A 246 26.95 6.17 -9.74
CA MET A 246 25.64 6.12 -9.12
C MET A 246 24.76 7.22 -9.72
N VAL A 247 23.51 6.89 -10.02
CA VAL A 247 22.58 7.81 -10.68
C VAL A 247 21.20 7.80 -10.03
N GLY A 248 20.43 8.87 -10.22
CA GLY A 248 19.10 8.96 -9.65
C GLY A 248 18.26 10.15 -10.09
N ASP A 249 17.28 10.46 -9.23
CA ASP A 249 16.28 11.49 -9.44
C ASP A 249 16.90 12.89 -9.65
N GLY A 250 16.30 13.72 -10.51
CA GLY A 250 16.75 15.10 -10.73
C GLY A 250 18.16 15.22 -11.29
N ALA A 251 18.46 14.45 -12.33
CA ALA A 251 19.76 14.33 -13.02
C ALA A 251 20.94 14.06 -12.07
N LEU A 252 20.69 13.37 -10.96
CA LEU A 252 21.72 13.09 -9.94
C LEU A 252 22.72 12.06 -10.47
N MET A 253 24.00 12.38 -10.33
CA MET A 253 25.11 11.56 -10.80
C MET A 253 26.30 11.74 -9.86
N LEU A 254 26.83 10.63 -9.36
CA LEU A 254 28.02 10.58 -8.51
C LEU A 254 29.00 9.54 -9.05
N THR A 255 30.29 9.77 -8.81
CA THR A 255 31.36 8.84 -9.16
C THR A 255 32.33 8.65 -8.00
N SER A 256 32.97 7.49 -7.98
CA SER A 256 33.99 7.09 -7.01
C SER A 256 35.13 6.36 -7.72
N GLU A 257 36.37 6.64 -7.32
CA GLU A 257 37.57 5.94 -7.78
C GLU A 257 38.15 5.00 -6.71
N ASP A 258 37.63 5.04 -5.48
CA ASP A 258 38.14 4.33 -4.32
C ASP A 258 37.21 3.22 -3.84
N ARG A 259 36.46 2.62 -4.78
CA ARG A 259 35.44 1.61 -4.50
C ARG A 259 34.42 2.13 -3.49
N GLY A 260 33.72 3.21 -3.82
CA GLY A 260 32.61 3.73 -3.04
C GLY A 260 32.93 4.19 -1.62
N VAL A 261 34.22 4.30 -1.25
CA VAL A 261 34.65 4.83 0.06
C VAL A 261 34.36 6.33 0.12
N SER A 262 34.57 7.05 -0.98
CA SER A 262 34.16 8.43 -1.15
C SER A 262 33.48 8.67 -2.50
N TRP A 263 32.51 9.56 -2.50
CA TRP A 263 31.72 9.93 -3.68
C TRP A 263 31.91 11.40 -4.00
N SER A 264 31.99 11.70 -5.30
CA SER A 264 32.15 13.06 -5.81
C SER A 264 31.23 13.32 -7.00
N LEU A 265 30.90 14.60 -7.22
CA LEU A 265 30.25 15.02 -8.45
C LEU A 265 31.29 14.97 -9.59
N PRO A 266 30.92 14.45 -10.77
CA PRO A 266 31.80 14.46 -11.93
C PRO A 266 32.10 15.89 -12.41
N GLU A 267 33.18 16.06 -13.19
CA GLU A 267 33.61 17.37 -13.69
C GLU A 267 32.52 18.07 -14.53
N LEU A 268 31.76 17.30 -15.31
CA LEU A 268 30.61 17.85 -16.02
C LEU A 268 29.50 18.25 -15.05
N ARG A 269 29.10 19.51 -15.14
CA ARG A 269 27.84 20.00 -14.58
C ARG A 269 26.83 20.18 -15.70
N LEU A 270 25.83 19.29 -15.77
CA LEU A 270 24.66 19.52 -16.61
C LEU A 270 24.02 20.87 -16.23
N PRO A 271 23.40 21.58 -17.17
CA PRO A 271 22.63 22.78 -16.85
C PRO A 271 21.64 22.49 -15.73
N LYS A 272 21.53 23.39 -14.75
CA LYS A 272 20.70 23.18 -13.56
C LYS A 272 19.24 22.87 -13.93
N GLU A 273 18.76 23.47 -15.02
CA GLU A 273 17.41 23.25 -15.55
C GLU A 273 17.12 21.77 -15.90
N TYR A 274 18.13 20.97 -16.26
CA TYR A 274 17.92 19.56 -16.57
C TYR A 274 17.50 18.77 -15.33
N GLY A 275 17.98 19.15 -14.14
CA GLY A 275 17.56 18.54 -12.88
C GLY A 275 16.07 18.73 -12.57
N ASP A 276 15.40 19.67 -13.24
CA ASP A 276 13.98 19.93 -13.04
C ASP A 276 13.10 18.88 -13.76
N PHE A 277 13.60 18.16 -14.77
CA PHE A 277 12.81 17.20 -15.56
C PHE A 277 13.50 15.88 -15.95
N PHE A 278 14.83 15.75 -15.78
CA PHE A 278 15.52 14.48 -15.91
C PHE A 278 15.50 13.69 -14.61
N ASP A 279 15.09 12.44 -14.68
CA ASP A 279 15.28 11.46 -13.61
C ASP A 279 16.06 10.28 -14.21
N PHE A 280 17.31 10.09 -13.80
CA PHE A 280 18.11 8.97 -14.28
C PHE A 280 17.66 7.68 -13.60
N SER A 281 17.48 6.64 -14.41
CA SER A 281 17.00 5.33 -13.96
C SER A 281 18.07 4.26 -14.09
N CYS A 282 19.07 4.44 -14.97
CA CYS A 282 20.11 3.44 -15.17
C CYS A 282 21.47 4.01 -15.59
N VAL A 283 22.53 3.26 -15.27
CA VAL A 283 23.93 3.53 -15.61
C VAL A 283 24.64 2.24 -16.02
N ALA A 284 25.41 2.30 -17.12
CA ALA A 284 26.25 1.20 -17.58
C ALA A 284 27.70 1.67 -17.78
N GLN A 285 28.65 0.77 -17.54
CA GLN A 285 30.08 1.06 -17.70
C GLN A 285 30.82 -0.07 -18.43
N LYS A 286 31.73 0.30 -19.35
CA LYS A 286 32.59 -0.66 -20.06
C LYS A 286 33.85 0.01 -20.59
N GLY A 287 35.03 -0.51 -20.26
CA GLY A 287 36.29 -0.05 -20.88
C GLY A 287 36.62 1.44 -20.66
N GLY A 288 36.15 2.03 -19.56
CA GLY A 288 36.26 3.49 -19.31
C GLY A 288 35.14 4.32 -19.95
N HIS A 289 34.25 3.71 -20.73
CA HIS A 289 33.03 4.34 -21.20
C HIS A 289 31.91 4.23 -20.16
N VAL A 290 31.07 5.28 -20.10
CA VAL A 290 29.93 5.38 -19.17
C VAL A 290 28.70 5.83 -19.95
N TRP A 291 27.57 5.15 -19.78
CA TRP A 291 26.27 5.52 -20.36
C TRP A 291 25.21 5.67 -19.28
N ILE A 292 24.40 6.72 -19.35
CA ILE A 292 23.35 7.03 -18.37
C ILE A 292 22.05 7.35 -19.11
N ALA A 293 20.94 6.77 -18.64
CA ALA A 293 19.61 7.01 -19.21
C ALA A 293 18.52 7.03 -18.14
N GLY A 294 17.31 7.41 -18.55
CA GLY A 294 16.16 7.41 -17.67
C GLY A 294 14.93 8.04 -18.31
N ARG A 295 14.33 9.00 -17.59
CA ARG A 295 13.20 9.80 -18.06
C ARG A 295 13.63 11.25 -18.29
N PRO A 296 13.37 11.84 -19.47
CA PRO A 296 12.88 11.20 -20.69
C PRO A 296 13.88 10.18 -21.28
N GLY A 297 13.38 9.21 -22.05
CA GLY A 297 14.22 8.22 -22.72
C GLY A 297 14.72 8.65 -24.11
N SER A 298 14.49 9.91 -24.51
CA SER A 298 14.86 10.48 -25.82
C SER A 298 16.35 10.63 -26.05
N VAL A 299 17.13 10.60 -24.97
CA VAL A 299 18.59 10.70 -25.01
C VAL A 299 19.26 9.80 -23.99
N ILE A 300 20.50 9.42 -24.30
CA ILE A 300 21.43 8.73 -23.42
C ILE A 300 22.66 9.62 -23.29
N LEU A 301 23.10 9.87 -22.07
CA LEU A 301 24.36 10.56 -21.83
C LEU A 301 25.50 9.55 -21.93
N HIS A 302 26.51 9.85 -22.73
CA HIS A 302 27.67 8.99 -22.90
C HIS A 302 28.95 9.76 -22.59
N SER A 303 29.87 9.11 -21.89
CA SER A 303 31.24 9.58 -21.70
C SER A 303 32.21 8.50 -22.21
N PRO A 304 33.10 8.79 -23.16
CA PRO A 304 34.10 7.84 -23.63
C PRO A 304 35.35 7.76 -22.74
N ASN A 305 35.45 8.57 -21.69
CA ASN A 305 36.70 8.75 -20.92
C ASN A 305 36.45 8.94 -19.42
N GLY A 306 35.63 8.07 -18.83
CA GLY A 306 35.48 7.96 -17.37
C GLY A 306 34.88 9.20 -16.71
N GLY A 307 34.02 9.92 -17.40
CA GLY A 307 33.28 11.07 -16.89
C GLY A 307 33.92 12.43 -17.17
N GLN A 308 35.08 12.48 -17.81
CA GLN A 308 35.79 13.74 -18.12
C GLN A 308 35.07 14.55 -19.21
N ASN A 309 34.58 13.90 -20.27
CA ASN A 309 33.82 14.52 -21.35
C ASN A 309 32.51 13.75 -21.57
N TRP A 310 31.47 14.48 -21.97
CA TRP A 310 30.16 13.89 -22.22
C TRP A 310 29.52 14.36 -23.51
N GLU A 311 28.76 13.47 -24.10
CA GLU A 311 27.93 13.71 -25.28
C GLU A 311 26.49 13.24 -25.04
N ILE A 312 25.56 13.91 -25.72
CA ILE A 312 24.14 13.56 -25.71
C ILE A 312 23.88 12.73 -26.97
N GLN A 313 23.57 11.45 -26.78
CA GLN A 313 23.22 10.53 -27.85
C GLN A 313 21.70 10.42 -27.97
N SER A 314 21.16 10.59 -29.18
CA SER A 314 19.71 10.53 -29.39
C SER A 314 19.23 9.10 -29.60
N THR A 315 18.13 8.73 -28.94
CA THR A 315 17.42 7.46 -29.15
C THR A 315 16.31 7.58 -30.19
N GLY A 316 15.93 8.81 -30.55
CA GLY A 316 14.79 9.13 -31.43
C GLY A 316 13.42 9.05 -30.77
N GLU A 317 13.32 8.61 -29.51
CA GLU A 317 12.06 8.15 -28.91
C GLU A 317 11.95 8.51 -27.43
N SER A 318 10.86 9.15 -27.01
CA SER A 318 10.80 9.82 -25.69
C SER A 318 10.41 8.94 -24.50
N ALA A 319 9.76 7.80 -24.72
CA ALA A 319 9.34 6.93 -23.61
C ALA A 319 10.54 6.49 -22.74
N PRO A 320 10.39 6.48 -21.39
CA PRO A 320 11.48 6.25 -20.46
C PRO A 320 12.23 4.93 -20.64
N LEU A 321 13.54 4.97 -20.40
CA LEU A 321 14.42 3.80 -20.30
C LEU A 321 14.64 3.43 -18.83
N LYS A 322 14.79 2.12 -18.57
CA LYS A 322 14.87 1.54 -17.22
C LYS A 322 16.19 0.81 -16.95
N SER A 323 16.78 0.18 -17.95
CA SER A 323 18.07 -0.52 -17.81
C SER A 323 18.87 -0.45 -19.12
N LEU A 324 20.19 -0.52 -18.99
CA LEU A 324 21.19 -0.44 -20.04
C LEU A 324 22.20 -1.58 -19.85
N HIS A 325 22.60 -2.22 -20.94
CA HIS A 325 23.70 -3.17 -20.94
C HIS A 325 24.62 -2.96 -22.13
N PHE A 326 25.93 -2.92 -21.88
CA PHE A 326 26.97 -2.85 -22.90
C PHE A 326 27.89 -4.07 -22.82
N SER A 327 27.87 -4.91 -23.86
CA SER A 327 28.73 -6.11 -23.92
C SER A 327 30.18 -5.73 -24.18
N ASP A 328 30.40 -4.67 -24.97
CA ASP A 328 31.66 -3.99 -25.24
C ASP A 328 31.42 -2.48 -25.47
N GLU A 329 32.44 -1.74 -25.90
CA GLU A 329 32.37 -0.28 -26.12
C GLU A 329 31.49 0.12 -27.32
N HIS A 330 31.04 -0.83 -28.13
CA HIS A 330 30.28 -0.60 -29.36
C HIS A 330 28.86 -1.17 -29.32
N HIS A 331 28.68 -2.33 -28.69
CA HIS A 331 27.41 -3.05 -28.69
C HIS A 331 26.67 -2.84 -27.37
N GLY A 332 25.53 -2.18 -27.45
CA GLY A 332 24.70 -1.84 -26.31
C GLY A 332 23.21 -2.04 -26.56
N VAL A 333 22.47 -2.31 -25.49
CA VAL A 333 21.01 -2.45 -25.49
C VAL A 333 20.42 -1.63 -24.35
N ALA A 334 19.34 -0.89 -24.64
CA ALA A 334 18.53 -0.24 -23.63
C ALA A 334 17.08 -0.74 -23.67
N VAL A 335 16.50 -0.94 -22.50
CA VAL A 335 15.12 -1.41 -22.33
C VAL A 335 14.31 -0.48 -21.45
N GLY A 336 12.98 -0.50 -21.56
CA GLY A 336 12.14 0.33 -20.71
C GLY A 336 10.63 0.25 -20.97
N MET A 337 9.97 1.40 -20.84
CA MET A 337 8.52 1.54 -20.91
C MET A 337 7.93 1.04 -22.24
N PHE A 338 6.70 0.53 -22.19
CA PHE A 338 5.97 -0.01 -23.35
C PHE A 338 6.65 -1.20 -24.04
N GLY A 339 7.39 -2.02 -23.32
CA GLY A 339 8.12 -3.17 -23.87
C GLY A 339 9.24 -2.76 -24.83
N ARG A 340 9.78 -1.55 -24.64
CA ARG A 340 10.76 -0.97 -25.56
C ARG A 340 12.10 -1.65 -25.45
N ILE A 341 12.70 -1.91 -26.61
CA ILE A 341 14.08 -2.37 -26.74
C ILE A 341 14.74 -1.61 -27.88
N CYS A 342 15.87 -0.97 -27.59
CA CYS A 342 16.71 -0.31 -28.59
C CYS A 342 18.15 -0.81 -28.49
N VAL A 343 18.83 -0.85 -29.64
CA VAL A 343 20.16 -1.45 -29.80
C VAL A 343 21.08 -0.47 -30.51
N THR A 344 22.34 -0.47 -30.13
CA THR A 344 23.44 0.20 -30.81
C THR A 344 24.55 -0.79 -31.16
N GLU A 345 25.23 -0.55 -32.28
CA GLU A 345 26.40 -1.30 -32.75
C GLU A 345 27.64 -0.38 -32.89
N ASP A 346 27.53 0.89 -32.48
CA ASP A 346 28.54 1.93 -32.66
C ASP A 346 28.80 2.77 -31.38
N GLY A 347 28.48 2.20 -30.21
CA GLY A 347 28.71 2.82 -28.90
C GLY A 347 27.68 3.90 -28.55
N GLY A 348 26.54 3.88 -29.25
CA GLY A 348 25.42 4.77 -29.05
C GLY A 348 25.42 6.01 -29.95
N GLN A 349 26.32 6.10 -30.92
CA GLN A 349 26.25 7.14 -31.96
C GLN A 349 24.94 7.03 -32.75
N THR A 350 24.47 5.79 -32.98
CA THR A 350 23.14 5.49 -33.50
C THR A 350 22.44 4.44 -32.65
N TRP A 351 21.15 4.68 -32.39
CA TRP A 351 20.26 3.77 -31.68
C TRP A 351 19.11 3.36 -32.59
N LYS A 352 18.82 2.06 -32.63
CA LYS A 352 17.70 1.50 -33.40
C LYS A 352 16.70 0.83 -32.47
N THR A 353 15.47 1.32 -32.46
CA THR A 353 14.35 0.67 -31.76
C THR A 353 13.90 -0.57 -32.54
N VAL A 354 14.16 -1.75 -31.97
CA VAL A 354 13.74 -3.04 -32.53
C VAL A 354 12.38 -3.47 -32.02
N ARG A 355 11.93 -2.90 -30.89
CA ARG A 355 10.64 -3.20 -30.26
C ARG A 355 10.04 -1.98 -29.56
N GLY A 356 8.72 -1.84 -29.60
CA GLY A 356 8.00 -0.78 -28.90
C GLY A 356 8.08 0.60 -29.57
N ASN A 357 8.31 0.62 -30.89
CA ASN A 357 8.44 1.85 -31.67
C ASN A 357 7.17 2.72 -31.62
N ASN A 358 7.31 4.04 -31.51
CA ASN A 358 6.26 5.06 -31.45
C ASN A 358 5.19 4.92 -30.35
N ARG A 359 5.25 3.90 -29.49
CA ARG A 359 4.25 3.70 -28.42
C ARG A 359 4.21 4.88 -27.47
N ARG A 360 3.00 5.33 -27.16
CA ARG A 360 2.72 6.51 -26.33
C ARG A 360 1.47 6.31 -25.49
N LEU A 361 1.16 7.28 -24.61
CA LEU A 361 -0.08 7.25 -23.84
C LEU A 361 -1.27 7.69 -24.67
N ALA A 362 -2.41 7.02 -24.47
CA ALA A 362 -3.71 7.59 -24.84
C ALA A 362 -4.14 8.63 -23.79
N PHE A 363 -3.94 8.32 -22.51
CA PHE A 363 -4.25 9.26 -21.44
C PHE A 363 -3.25 9.24 -20.29
N TRP A 364 -3.14 10.36 -19.61
CA TRP A 364 -2.33 10.56 -18.41
C TRP A 364 -3.21 11.08 -17.28
N ALA A 365 -3.20 10.40 -16.14
CA ALA A 365 -4.00 10.75 -14.97
C ALA A 365 -3.12 11.43 -13.92
N LEU A 366 -3.51 12.62 -13.48
CA LEU A 366 -2.72 13.49 -12.61
C LEU A 366 -3.51 13.82 -11.34
N HIS A 367 -3.01 13.37 -10.18
CA HIS A 367 -3.73 13.44 -8.91
C HIS A 367 -2.84 13.93 -7.77
N GLY A 368 -3.42 14.62 -6.77
CA GLY A 368 -2.68 15.08 -5.59
C GLY A 368 -2.51 14.02 -4.50
N HIS A 369 -3.38 13.01 -4.48
CA HIS A 369 -3.44 12.03 -3.38
C HIS A 369 -3.78 10.62 -3.87
N LYS A 370 -3.22 9.59 -3.21
CA LYS A 370 -3.43 8.18 -3.60
C LYS A 370 -4.90 7.74 -3.54
N SER A 371 -5.70 8.29 -2.62
CA SER A 371 -7.15 7.99 -2.50
C SER A 371 -7.97 8.43 -3.71
N ARG A 372 -7.41 9.26 -4.60
CA ARG A 372 -8.07 9.76 -5.81
C ARG A 372 -7.67 9.01 -7.07
N VAL A 373 -6.77 8.03 -6.97
CA VAL A 373 -6.31 7.28 -8.14
C VAL A 373 -7.51 6.59 -8.84
N PRO A 374 -7.74 6.84 -10.14
CA PRO A 374 -9.00 6.51 -10.80
C PRO A 374 -8.99 5.07 -11.32
N LEU A 375 -8.86 4.10 -10.41
CA LEU A 375 -8.66 2.69 -10.74
C LEU A 375 -9.81 2.10 -11.56
N GLY A 376 -11.06 2.49 -11.30
CA GLY A 376 -12.20 2.13 -12.15
C GLY A 376 -12.09 2.68 -13.57
N PHE A 377 -11.61 3.91 -13.74
CA PHE A 377 -11.39 4.51 -15.06
C PHE A 377 -10.29 3.77 -15.84
N LEU A 378 -9.16 3.49 -15.19
CA LEU A 378 -8.08 2.68 -15.79
C LEU A 378 -8.58 1.29 -16.16
N THR A 379 -9.31 0.62 -15.28
CA THR A 379 -9.87 -0.71 -15.54
C THR A 379 -10.75 -0.69 -16.78
N ARG A 380 -11.62 0.31 -16.90
CA ARG A 380 -12.54 0.45 -18.03
C ARG A 380 -11.84 0.77 -19.35
N TRP A 381 -10.87 1.67 -19.35
CA TRP A 381 -10.27 2.19 -20.58
C TRP A 381 -8.96 1.49 -20.94
N SER A 382 -8.12 1.16 -19.96
CA SER A 382 -6.83 0.54 -20.19
C SER A 382 -6.88 -0.99 -20.19
N ARG A 383 -7.50 -1.60 -19.17
CA ARG A 383 -7.58 -3.07 -19.08
C ARG A 383 -8.58 -3.65 -20.08
N GLU A 384 -9.79 -3.11 -20.12
CA GLU A 384 -10.87 -3.59 -21.00
C GLU A 384 -10.73 -3.06 -22.44
N ALA A 385 -10.56 -1.76 -22.64
CA ALA A 385 -10.55 -1.16 -23.98
C ALA A 385 -9.14 -1.06 -24.62
N GLY A 386 -8.07 -1.32 -23.86
CA GLY A 386 -6.69 -1.40 -24.34
C GLY A 386 -5.94 -0.07 -24.45
N TYR A 387 -6.47 1.04 -23.94
CA TYR A 387 -5.79 2.34 -24.00
C TYR A 387 -4.56 2.38 -23.09
N ARG A 388 -3.42 2.84 -23.61
CA ARG A 388 -2.20 2.97 -22.81
C ARG A 388 -2.32 4.17 -21.87
N SER A 389 -1.95 3.97 -20.61
CA SER A 389 -2.13 4.99 -19.58
C SER A 389 -1.02 5.04 -18.55
N ALA A 390 -0.86 6.20 -17.93
CA ALA A 390 -0.01 6.39 -16.77
C ALA A 390 -0.72 7.20 -15.69
N VAL A 391 -0.31 7.00 -14.45
CA VAL A 391 -0.76 7.76 -13.28
C VAL A 391 0.43 8.49 -12.65
N THR A 392 0.27 9.77 -12.36
CA THR A 392 1.24 10.56 -11.60
C THR A 392 0.57 11.14 -10.36
N LEU A 393 1.11 10.83 -9.18
CA LEU A 393 0.85 11.60 -7.97
C LEU A 393 1.83 12.77 -7.92
N THR A 394 1.36 14.00 -7.84
CA THR A 394 2.23 15.21 -7.94
C THR A 394 2.96 15.57 -6.66
N SER A 395 2.54 14.99 -5.54
CA SER A 395 3.17 15.21 -4.24
C SER A 395 3.40 13.89 -3.53
N ARG A 396 4.57 13.77 -2.90
CA ARG A 396 4.93 12.64 -2.05
C ARG A 396 4.61 12.94 -0.58
N ARG A 397 4.29 11.91 0.20
CA ARG A 397 3.90 11.99 1.63
C ARG A 397 4.65 11.00 2.51
N ASP A 398 5.60 10.31 1.91
CA ASP A 398 6.56 9.40 2.52
C ASP A 398 7.74 10.15 3.16
N LEU A 399 7.65 11.47 3.31
CA LEU A 399 8.61 12.30 4.03
C LEU A 399 7.94 12.97 5.23
N GLY A 400 8.74 13.28 6.24
CA GLY A 400 8.27 13.94 7.46
C GLY A 400 7.62 12.98 8.45
N VAL A 401 6.78 13.54 9.31
CA VAL A 401 6.26 12.90 10.52
C VAL A 401 5.41 11.64 10.27
N ASP A 402 4.74 11.55 9.12
CA ASP A 402 3.88 10.40 8.76
C ASP A 402 4.48 9.47 7.69
N SER A 403 5.79 9.62 7.41
CA SER A 403 6.53 8.87 6.39
C SER A 403 6.39 7.34 6.46
N HIS A 404 6.36 6.78 7.67
CA HIS A 404 6.29 5.34 7.93
C HIS A 404 5.11 4.64 7.22
N PHE A 405 3.98 5.31 7.04
CA PHE A 405 2.79 4.73 6.39
C PHE A 405 2.79 4.83 4.87
N ALA A 406 3.65 5.69 4.33
CA ALA A 406 3.70 6.01 2.91
C ALA A 406 4.93 5.41 2.20
N ARG A 407 5.88 4.80 2.93
CA ARG A 407 7.08 4.16 2.33
C ARG A 407 6.75 3.13 1.24
N ASP A 408 5.67 2.36 1.41
CA ASP A 408 5.26 1.35 0.42
C ASP A 408 4.38 1.91 -0.71
N ASP A 409 3.96 3.18 -0.64
CA ASP A 409 2.94 3.73 -1.54
C ASP A 409 3.35 3.63 -3.02
N ARG A 410 4.64 3.72 -3.32
CA ARG A 410 5.16 3.56 -4.69
C ARG A 410 4.83 2.17 -5.26
N VAL A 411 5.19 1.10 -4.56
CA VAL A 411 4.96 -0.28 -5.03
C VAL A 411 3.47 -0.59 -5.06
N LEU A 412 2.72 -0.18 -4.03
CA LEU A 412 1.28 -0.39 -3.98
C LEU A 412 0.57 0.30 -5.15
N LEU A 413 0.97 1.54 -5.47
CA LEU A 413 0.46 2.30 -6.60
C LEU A 413 0.79 1.63 -7.94
N GLU A 414 2.06 1.26 -8.16
CA GLU A 414 2.50 0.56 -9.37
C GLU A 414 1.71 -0.73 -9.59
N GLN A 415 1.56 -1.56 -8.56
CA GLN A 415 0.79 -2.81 -8.64
C GLN A 415 -0.70 -2.57 -8.90
N ALA A 416 -1.31 -1.58 -8.26
CA ALA A 416 -2.72 -1.25 -8.48
C ALA A 416 -2.98 -0.77 -9.91
N VAL A 417 -2.12 0.11 -10.43
CA VAL A 417 -2.19 0.61 -11.80
C VAL A 417 -1.96 -0.50 -12.82
N LEU A 418 -1.01 -1.40 -12.56
CA LEU A 418 -0.74 -2.57 -13.41
C LEU A 418 -1.95 -3.50 -13.50
N VAL A 419 -2.58 -3.81 -12.36
CA VAL A 419 -3.80 -4.64 -12.29
C VAL A 419 -4.99 -3.94 -12.95
N ALA A 420 -5.09 -2.62 -12.84
CA ALA A 420 -6.07 -1.80 -13.56
C ALA A 420 -5.76 -1.65 -15.07
N GLY A 421 -4.67 -2.27 -15.57
CA GLY A 421 -4.31 -2.31 -16.99
C GLY A 421 -3.49 -1.11 -17.48
N GLY A 422 -3.07 -0.21 -16.59
CA GLY A 422 -2.15 0.87 -16.90
C GLY A 422 -0.74 0.39 -17.25
N ASN A 423 0.10 1.31 -17.70
CA ASN A 423 1.48 1.03 -18.12
C ASN A 423 2.53 1.62 -17.17
N SER A 424 2.21 2.68 -16.42
CA SER A 424 3.17 3.32 -15.53
C SER A 424 2.45 4.03 -14.39
N ALA A 425 3.05 3.99 -13.21
CA ALA A 425 2.68 4.84 -12.10
C ALA A 425 3.91 5.52 -11.52
N MET A 426 3.75 6.74 -11.01
CA MET A 426 4.84 7.47 -10.36
C MET A 426 4.32 8.37 -9.24
N ILE A 427 5.18 8.65 -8.27
CA ILE A 427 5.02 9.70 -7.27
C ILE A 427 6.14 10.71 -7.55
N ASP A 428 5.78 11.98 -7.78
CA ASP A 428 6.77 13.04 -8.04
C ASP A 428 7.50 13.38 -6.74
N TRP A 429 8.83 13.41 -6.82
CA TRP A 429 9.68 13.59 -5.65
C TRP A 429 9.86 15.07 -5.27
N ARG A 430 9.61 16.00 -6.19
CA ARG A 430 10.02 17.42 -6.11
C ARG A 430 9.22 18.25 -5.11
N LEU A 431 7.95 17.89 -4.90
CA LEU A 431 6.98 18.70 -4.15
C LEU A 431 6.38 17.86 -3.00
N PRO A 432 7.12 17.65 -1.91
CA PRO A 432 6.63 16.88 -0.78
C PRO A 432 5.59 17.65 0.04
N VAL A 433 4.67 16.93 0.67
CA VAL A 433 3.83 17.45 1.76
C VAL A 433 4.40 16.87 3.05
N SER A 434 5.24 17.64 3.73
CA SER A 434 6.06 17.15 4.85
C SER A 434 5.40 17.31 6.22
N LEU A 435 4.39 18.18 6.32
CA LEU A 435 3.68 18.52 7.54
C LEU A 435 2.19 18.16 7.49
N PRO A 436 1.58 17.75 8.62
CA PRO A 436 0.14 17.51 8.69
C PRO A 436 -0.66 18.79 8.42
N GLY A 437 -1.72 18.67 7.64
CA GLY A 437 -2.62 19.77 7.29
C GLY A 437 -2.03 20.83 6.34
N LEU A 438 -0.76 20.71 5.93
CA LEU A 438 -0.13 21.65 5.00
C LEU A 438 -0.88 21.72 3.66
N ASP A 439 -1.34 20.58 3.17
CA ASP A 439 -2.14 20.47 1.94
C ASP A 439 -3.54 21.05 2.07
N ARG A 440 -3.96 21.49 3.26
CA ARG A 440 -5.24 22.18 3.50
C ARG A 440 -5.10 23.71 3.55
N ASP A 441 -3.86 24.22 3.56
CA ASP A 441 -3.53 25.64 3.61
C ASP A 441 -2.80 26.06 2.32
N ASP A 442 -3.51 26.81 1.47
CA ASP A 442 -3.02 27.21 0.16
C ASP A 442 -1.76 28.11 0.26
N GLU A 443 -1.67 29.00 1.26
CA GLU A 443 -0.57 29.96 1.39
C GLU A 443 0.68 29.28 1.93
N LYS A 444 0.55 28.50 3.01
CA LYS A 444 1.69 27.80 3.62
C LYS A 444 2.30 26.74 2.72
N LEU A 445 1.47 25.98 2.01
CA LEU A 445 1.96 25.00 1.03
C LEU A 445 2.81 25.70 -0.04
N LEU A 446 2.32 26.84 -0.55
CA LEU A 446 3.05 27.61 -1.55
C LEU A 446 4.37 28.14 -0.99
N ASP A 447 4.38 28.70 0.23
CA ASP A 447 5.59 29.20 0.86
C ASP A 447 6.65 28.10 1.07
N GLU A 448 6.25 26.91 1.53
CA GLU A 448 7.15 25.75 1.65
C GLU A 448 7.71 25.36 0.29
N TRP A 449 6.85 25.23 -0.72
CA TRP A 449 7.27 24.82 -2.06
C TRP A 449 8.10 25.89 -2.78
N PHE A 450 7.84 27.18 -2.55
CA PHE A 450 8.70 28.26 -3.01
C PHE A 450 10.08 28.16 -2.36
N SER A 451 10.16 27.92 -1.05
CA SER A 451 11.43 27.72 -0.35
C SER A 451 12.20 26.50 -0.89
N LEU A 452 11.54 25.34 -1.02
CA LEU A 452 12.14 24.09 -1.51
C LEU A 452 12.65 24.19 -2.95
N THR A 453 11.99 24.99 -3.78
CA THR A 453 12.37 25.19 -5.18
C THR A 453 13.31 26.38 -5.39
N GLU A 454 13.85 26.97 -4.31
CA GLU A 454 14.69 28.17 -4.34
C GLU A 454 14.02 29.33 -5.11
N ASN A 455 12.73 29.54 -4.85
CA ASN A 455 11.83 30.51 -5.49
C ASN A 455 11.57 30.26 -6.99
N ARG A 456 11.77 29.03 -7.49
CA ARG A 456 11.53 28.64 -8.89
C ARG A 456 10.30 27.74 -9.08
N LEU A 457 9.34 27.77 -8.14
CA LEU A 457 8.20 26.84 -8.13
C LEU A 457 7.45 26.81 -9.45
N GLN A 458 7.18 27.98 -10.04
CA GLN A 458 6.48 28.06 -11.32
C GLN A 458 7.29 27.40 -12.45
N GLN A 459 8.59 27.65 -12.52
CA GLN A 459 9.46 27.05 -13.55
C GLN A 459 9.57 25.54 -13.36
N VAL A 460 9.75 25.06 -12.13
CA VAL A 460 9.87 23.64 -11.79
C VAL A 460 8.57 22.90 -12.07
N LEU A 461 7.43 23.42 -11.59
CA LEU A 461 6.13 22.78 -11.77
C LEU A 461 5.70 22.79 -13.25
N LEU A 462 5.67 23.96 -13.90
CA LEU A 462 5.25 24.03 -15.31
C LEU A 462 6.25 23.34 -16.24
N GLY A 463 7.56 23.50 -15.99
CA GLY A 463 8.60 22.86 -16.79
C GLY A 463 8.50 21.35 -16.75
N ASN A 464 8.34 20.76 -15.56
CA ASN A 464 8.13 19.34 -15.39
C ASN A 464 6.83 18.87 -16.05
N LEU A 465 5.69 19.55 -15.84
CA LEU A 465 4.42 19.19 -16.49
C LEU A 465 4.55 19.21 -18.03
N VAL A 466 5.18 20.24 -18.59
CA VAL A 466 5.45 20.35 -20.04
C VAL A 466 6.37 19.22 -20.51
N ALA A 467 7.44 18.93 -19.77
CA ALA A 467 8.35 17.83 -20.08
C ALA A 467 7.62 16.48 -20.06
N GLN A 468 6.75 16.23 -19.09
CA GLN A 468 5.95 15.01 -19.01
C GLN A 468 4.96 14.89 -20.18
N ILE A 469 4.27 15.97 -20.57
CA ILE A 469 3.40 15.96 -21.75
C ILE A 469 4.20 15.62 -23.01
N ARG A 470 5.38 16.23 -23.21
CA ARG A 470 6.25 15.96 -24.38
C ARG A 470 6.89 14.58 -24.33
N THR A 471 7.11 14.03 -23.13
CA THR A 471 7.67 12.69 -22.91
C THR A 471 6.66 11.60 -23.24
N TRP A 472 5.47 11.68 -22.61
CA TRP A 472 4.43 10.66 -22.69
C TRP A 472 3.51 10.79 -23.90
N LYS A 473 3.41 12.00 -24.47
CA LYS A 473 2.57 12.32 -25.63
C LYS A 473 1.10 11.86 -25.45
N PRO A 474 0.41 12.25 -24.36
CA PRO A 474 -0.97 11.83 -24.12
C PRO A 474 -1.97 12.60 -25.00
N ASP A 475 -3.02 11.92 -25.48
CA ASP A 475 -4.14 12.62 -26.13
C ASP A 475 -5.12 13.22 -25.11
N VAL A 476 -5.26 12.57 -23.96
CA VAL A 476 -6.18 12.98 -22.89
C VAL A 476 -5.45 13.14 -21.56
N ILE A 477 -5.76 14.19 -20.81
CA ILE A 477 -5.30 14.33 -19.42
C ILE A 477 -6.52 14.25 -18.49
N LEU A 478 -6.45 13.41 -17.46
CA LEU A 478 -7.46 13.26 -16.41
C LEU A 478 -6.96 13.91 -15.12
N LEU A 479 -7.82 14.65 -14.45
CA LEU A 479 -7.56 15.29 -13.15
C LEU A 479 -8.79 15.18 -12.24
N ASP A 480 -8.64 15.52 -10.97
CA ASP A 480 -9.73 15.60 -10.00
C ASP A 480 -10.41 16.97 -10.00
N GLU A 481 -11.71 17.00 -9.69
CA GLU A 481 -12.38 18.20 -9.24
C GLU A 481 -11.77 18.65 -7.90
N PRO A 482 -11.20 19.87 -7.80
CA PRO A 482 -10.48 20.30 -6.63
C PRO A 482 -11.42 20.40 -5.42
N PRO A 483 -11.17 19.62 -4.34
CA PRO A 483 -11.87 19.82 -3.07
C PRO A 483 -11.64 21.23 -2.51
N LYS A 484 -12.53 21.70 -1.63
CA LYS A 484 -12.37 23.00 -0.96
C LYS A 484 -11.06 23.08 -0.16
N ASP A 485 -10.62 21.96 0.41
CA ASP A 485 -9.52 21.87 1.37
C ASP A 485 -8.37 20.99 0.85
N ASP A 486 -8.02 21.14 -0.43
CA ASP A 486 -6.89 20.43 -1.07
C ASP A 486 -6.12 21.41 -1.98
N ALA A 487 -5.12 22.06 -1.39
CA ALA A 487 -4.26 23.04 -2.02
C ALA A 487 -3.44 22.44 -3.19
N VAL A 488 -3.00 21.20 -3.06
CA VAL A 488 -2.24 20.48 -4.08
C VAL A 488 -3.08 20.33 -5.34
N THR A 489 -4.29 19.79 -5.23
CA THR A 489 -5.19 19.57 -6.37
C THR A 489 -5.61 20.89 -7.01
N LYS A 490 -5.87 21.95 -6.23
CA LYS A 490 -6.13 23.30 -6.77
C LYS A 490 -4.97 23.83 -7.60
N LEU A 491 -3.73 23.68 -7.12
CA LEU A 491 -2.55 24.17 -7.83
C LEU A 491 -2.36 23.46 -9.17
N ILE A 492 -2.53 22.14 -9.20
CA ILE A 492 -2.50 21.35 -10.45
C ILE A 492 -3.57 21.84 -11.42
N HIS A 493 -4.80 22.02 -10.94
CA HIS A 493 -5.92 22.47 -11.74
C HIS A 493 -5.65 23.86 -12.36
N HIS A 494 -4.95 24.75 -11.66
CA HIS A 494 -4.54 26.06 -12.18
C HIS A 494 -3.34 25.99 -13.15
N ALA A 495 -2.36 25.13 -12.88
CA ALA A 495 -1.12 25.04 -13.66
C ALA A 495 -1.31 24.30 -15.00
N LEU A 496 -2.17 23.28 -15.03
CA LEU A 496 -2.30 22.38 -16.17
C LEU A 496 -2.72 23.06 -17.49
N PRO A 497 -3.70 23.99 -17.54
CA PRO A 497 -4.06 24.68 -18.78
C PRO A 497 -2.87 25.40 -19.43
N GLN A 498 -2.03 26.05 -18.62
CA GLN A 498 -0.81 26.70 -19.09
C GLN A 498 0.21 25.68 -19.59
N ALA A 499 0.40 24.56 -18.89
CA ALA A 499 1.29 23.49 -19.32
C ALA A 499 0.84 22.87 -20.66
N VAL A 500 -0.46 22.67 -20.87
CA VAL A 500 -1.02 22.16 -22.13
C VAL A 500 -0.74 23.10 -23.30
N GLU A 501 -0.93 24.41 -23.10
CA GLU A 501 -0.62 25.42 -24.12
C GLU A 501 0.88 25.48 -24.42
N GLN A 502 1.73 25.46 -23.41
CA GLN A 502 3.19 25.55 -23.57
C GLN A 502 3.80 24.27 -24.14
N ALA A 503 3.18 23.10 -23.92
CA ALA A 503 3.66 21.83 -24.45
C ALA A 503 3.63 21.77 -25.99
N GLN A 504 2.69 22.46 -26.63
CA GLN A 504 2.58 22.55 -28.09
C GLN A 504 3.40 23.71 -28.71
N ASP A 505 3.90 24.66 -27.91
CA ASP A 505 4.69 25.79 -28.40
C ASP A 505 6.18 25.41 -28.55
N PRO A 506 6.76 25.42 -29.78
CA PRO A 506 8.17 25.13 -30.01
C PRO A 506 9.14 26.18 -29.42
N ASN A 507 8.66 27.34 -28.98
CA ASN A 507 9.50 28.39 -28.39
C ASN A 507 9.58 28.30 -26.86
N ARG A 508 8.79 27.43 -26.24
CA ARG A 508 8.77 27.23 -24.77
C ARG A 508 9.68 26.07 -24.37
N TYR A 509 10.49 26.32 -23.35
CA TYR A 509 11.51 25.41 -22.82
C TYR A 509 12.48 24.91 -23.92
N PRO A 510 13.33 25.80 -24.49
CA PRO A 510 14.34 25.44 -25.49
C PRO A 510 15.20 24.22 -25.12
N GLU A 511 15.49 24.06 -23.84
CA GLU A 511 16.19 22.94 -23.21
C GLU A 511 15.56 21.58 -23.50
N HIS A 512 14.23 21.48 -23.57
CA HIS A 512 13.53 20.24 -23.88
C HIS A 512 13.87 19.75 -25.30
N PHE A 513 14.02 20.66 -26.26
CA PHE A 513 14.36 20.30 -27.65
C PHE A 513 15.80 19.84 -27.80
N LYS A 514 16.72 20.38 -26.99
CA LYS A 514 18.13 19.92 -26.96
C LYS A 514 18.25 18.46 -26.58
N VAL A 515 17.24 17.92 -25.88
CA VAL A 515 17.16 16.53 -25.47
C VAL A 515 16.06 15.74 -26.19
N GLY A 516 15.64 16.20 -27.36
CA GLY A 516 14.77 15.43 -28.26
C GLY A 516 13.29 15.38 -27.87
N LEU A 517 12.83 16.25 -26.96
CA LEU A 517 11.41 16.35 -26.63
C LEU A 517 10.69 17.32 -27.58
N ALA A 518 10.01 16.75 -28.58
CA ALA A 518 9.21 17.50 -29.55
C ALA A 518 7.94 18.12 -28.93
N PRO A 519 7.36 19.20 -29.52
CA PRO A 519 6.10 19.75 -29.05
C PRO A 519 4.97 18.73 -29.20
N TRP A 520 3.99 18.78 -28.28
CA TRP A 520 2.86 17.87 -28.29
C TRP A 520 1.55 18.61 -27.98
N SER A 521 0.49 18.27 -28.73
CA SER A 521 -0.83 18.88 -28.61
C SER A 521 -1.82 17.89 -27.99
N VAL A 522 -2.14 18.11 -26.72
CA VAL A 522 -3.19 17.39 -25.99
C VAL A 522 -4.55 17.68 -26.64
N LYS A 523 -5.38 16.66 -26.78
CA LYS A 523 -6.69 16.76 -27.45
C LYS A 523 -7.83 17.03 -26.49
N LYS A 524 -7.73 16.55 -25.26
CA LYS A 524 -8.78 16.69 -24.25
C LYS A 524 -8.22 16.78 -22.83
N VAL A 525 -8.82 17.63 -22.00
CA VAL A 525 -8.61 17.63 -20.55
C VAL A 525 -9.94 17.34 -19.87
N VAL A 526 -9.94 16.35 -18.98
CA VAL A 526 -11.14 15.77 -18.37
C VAL A 526 -10.97 15.79 -16.87
N MET A 527 -12.03 16.15 -16.17
CA MET A 527 -12.08 16.24 -14.71
C MET A 527 -13.05 15.21 -14.16
N GLU A 528 -12.60 14.36 -13.24
CA GLU A 528 -13.46 13.51 -12.44
C GLU A 528 -14.22 14.38 -11.43
N ARG A 529 -15.55 14.30 -11.45
CA ARG A 529 -16.42 15.04 -10.55
C ARG A 529 -16.41 14.41 -9.16
N ALA A 530 -16.71 15.21 -8.14
CA ALA A 530 -16.91 14.68 -6.79
C ALA A 530 -17.95 13.54 -6.77
N PRO A 531 -17.81 12.53 -5.90
CA PRO A 531 -18.69 11.37 -5.85
C PRO A 531 -20.19 11.75 -5.85
N GLY A 532 -20.98 11.08 -6.68
CA GLY A 532 -22.42 11.33 -6.82
C GLY A 532 -22.82 12.51 -7.73
N LEU A 533 -21.87 13.38 -8.11
CA LEU A 533 -22.14 14.44 -9.08
C LEU A 533 -22.10 13.90 -10.52
N LYS A 534 -23.03 14.40 -11.34
CA LYS A 534 -23.04 14.10 -12.79
C LYS A 534 -22.13 15.08 -13.52
N GLY A 535 -21.45 14.60 -14.55
CA GLY A 535 -20.74 15.43 -15.52
C GLY A 535 -21.31 15.26 -16.93
N SER A 536 -20.65 15.86 -17.91
CA SER A 536 -20.86 15.66 -19.35
C SER A 536 -20.85 14.18 -19.77
N MET A 537 -20.16 13.35 -18.98
CA MET A 537 -20.09 11.91 -19.13
C MET A 537 -20.29 11.23 -17.78
N THR A 538 -20.78 9.99 -17.80
CA THR A 538 -20.95 9.16 -16.61
C THR A 538 -20.46 7.75 -16.86
N GLN A 539 -19.75 7.18 -15.89
CA GLN A 539 -19.35 5.78 -15.88
C GLN A 539 -20.21 5.01 -14.88
N ASP A 540 -20.84 3.94 -15.36
CA ASP A 540 -21.67 3.04 -14.56
C ASP A 540 -20.76 2.00 -13.88
N ASN A 541 -20.75 1.96 -12.55
CA ASN A 541 -19.89 1.02 -11.82
C ASN A 541 -20.26 -0.46 -12.06
N PHE A 542 -21.47 -0.75 -12.54
CA PHE A 542 -21.89 -2.12 -12.88
C PHE A 542 -21.83 -2.39 -14.39
N GLU A 543 -21.11 -1.55 -15.16
CA GLU A 543 -20.89 -1.79 -16.58
C GLU A 543 -20.25 -3.18 -16.79
N ILE A 544 -20.81 -3.95 -17.73
CA ILE A 544 -20.24 -5.23 -18.14
C ILE A 544 -18.99 -4.97 -18.95
N LEU A 545 -17.89 -5.64 -18.58
CA LEU A 545 -16.59 -5.58 -19.23
C LEU A 545 -16.37 -6.88 -20.02
N PRO A 546 -16.69 -6.90 -21.33
CA PRO A 546 -16.82 -8.16 -22.04
C PRO A 546 -15.50 -8.90 -22.30
N HIS A 547 -14.36 -8.23 -22.41
CA HIS A 547 -13.05 -8.91 -22.52
C HIS A 547 -12.61 -9.48 -21.17
N LEU A 548 -12.93 -8.81 -20.07
CA LEU A 548 -12.65 -9.27 -18.72
C LEU A 548 -13.67 -10.27 -18.17
N LYS A 549 -14.80 -10.46 -18.87
CA LYS A 549 -15.88 -11.38 -18.50
C LYS A 549 -16.38 -11.15 -17.07
N THR A 550 -16.47 -9.88 -16.67
CA THR A 550 -16.90 -9.46 -15.35
C THR A 550 -17.55 -8.08 -15.45
N THR A 551 -17.91 -7.47 -14.33
CA THR A 551 -18.34 -6.07 -14.28
C THR A 551 -17.25 -5.18 -13.71
N LEU A 552 -17.39 -3.89 -13.97
CA LEU A 552 -16.40 -2.89 -13.59
C LEU A 552 -16.11 -2.85 -12.09
N ASP A 553 -17.12 -2.87 -11.22
CA ASP A 553 -16.97 -2.87 -9.76
C ASP A 553 -16.06 -4.01 -9.26
N VAL A 554 -16.22 -5.21 -9.81
CA VAL A 554 -15.41 -6.39 -9.42
C VAL A 554 -14.00 -6.27 -9.96
N ALA A 555 -13.85 -5.89 -11.22
CA ALA A 555 -12.52 -5.73 -11.83
C ALA A 555 -11.73 -4.59 -11.16
N GLU A 556 -12.39 -3.49 -10.80
CA GLU A 556 -11.80 -2.37 -10.06
C GLU A 556 -11.38 -2.81 -8.66
N LYS A 557 -12.22 -3.61 -7.97
CA LYS A 557 -11.92 -4.06 -6.61
C LYS A 557 -10.55 -4.76 -6.54
N GLN A 558 -10.25 -5.61 -7.52
CA GLN A 558 -8.94 -6.29 -7.63
C GLN A 558 -7.74 -5.34 -7.69
N ALA A 559 -7.90 -4.16 -8.30
CA ALA A 559 -6.87 -3.13 -8.33
C ALA A 559 -6.86 -2.30 -7.03
N SER A 560 -8.04 -1.89 -6.55
CA SER A 560 -8.20 -1.05 -5.37
C SER A 560 -7.69 -1.70 -4.08
N SER A 561 -7.83 -3.02 -3.94
CA SER A 561 -7.36 -3.76 -2.77
C SER A 561 -5.83 -3.83 -2.66
N ARG A 562 -5.10 -3.54 -3.76
CA ARG A 562 -3.64 -3.39 -3.75
C ARG A 562 -3.21 -2.05 -3.16
N LEU A 563 -3.98 -0.99 -3.37
CA LEU A 563 -3.61 0.37 -2.96
C LEU A 563 -4.18 0.72 -1.58
N PHE A 564 -5.46 0.44 -1.34
CA PHE A 564 -6.18 0.88 -0.14
C PHE A 564 -6.32 -0.25 0.89
N LYS A 565 -6.21 0.08 2.19
CA LYS A 565 -6.52 -0.86 3.30
C LYS A 565 -8.01 -1.23 3.28
N GLU A 566 -8.84 -0.21 3.09
CA GLU A 566 -10.28 -0.32 2.95
C GLU A 566 -10.61 0.36 1.64
N SER A 567 -11.25 -0.34 0.70
CA SER A 567 -11.73 0.36 -0.49
C SER A 567 -12.83 1.29 -0.03
N ASP A 568 -12.64 2.61 -0.15
CA ASP A 568 -13.73 3.60 -0.14
C ASP A 568 -14.66 3.30 -1.32
N SER A 569 -15.48 2.25 -1.19
CA SER A 569 -16.44 1.86 -2.20
C SER A 569 -17.77 2.47 -1.84
N THR A 570 -17.84 3.80 -1.87
CA THR A 570 -19.13 4.42 -2.21
C THR A 570 -19.44 3.96 -3.63
N ILE A 571 -20.23 2.90 -3.76
CA ILE A 571 -20.66 2.33 -5.05
C ILE A 571 -21.60 3.36 -5.68
N SER A 572 -21.03 4.38 -6.31
CA SER A 572 -21.73 5.46 -6.98
C SER A 572 -21.16 5.62 -8.38
N ASN A 573 -22.04 5.96 -9.32
CA ASN A 573 -21.60 6.26 -10.68
C ASN A 573 -20.67 7.48 -10.66
N ARG A 574 -19.59 7.40 -11.44
CA ARG A 574 -18.61 8.48 -11.54
C ARG A 574 -18.98 9.44 -12.66
N GLY A 575 -18.98 10.73 -12.37
CA GLY A 575 -19.18 11.79 -13.35
C GLY A 575 -17.85 12.31 -13.88
N TYR A 576 -17.79 12.64 -15.17
CA TYR A 576 -16.63 13.27 -15.79
C TYR A 576 -17.04 14.50 -16.60
N GLU A 577 -16.30 15.60 -16.44
CA GLU A 577 -16.52 16.87 -17.13
C GLU A 577 -15.34 17.19 -18.05
N VAL A 578 -15.63 17.64 -19.26
CA VAL A 578 -14.59 18.01 -20.23
C VAL A 578 -14.27 19.50 -20.08
N LEU A 579 -13.09 19.81 -19.57
CA LEU A 579 -12.64 21.19 -19.32
C LEU A 579 -12.02 21.83 -20.57
N TYR A 580 -11.39 21.02 -21.41
CA TYR A 580 -10.78 21.48 -22.66
C TYR A 580 -10.97 20.44 -23.76
N LEU A 581 -11.25 20.93 -24.96
CA LEU A 581 -11.35 20.17 -26.19
C LEU A 581 -10.60 20.91 -27.29
N ALA A 582 -9.68 20.24 -27.97
CA ALA A 582 -8.91 20.84 -29.05
C ALA A 582 -9.81 21.25 -30.23
N ALA A 583 -9.41 22.31 -30.94
CA ALA A 583 -10.17 22.83 -32.08
C ALA A 583 -10.40 21.77 -33.16
N GLY A 584 -11.63 21.71 -33.68
CA GLY A 584 -12.04 20.75 -34.73
C GLY A 584 -12.52 19.40 -34.22
N LEU A 585 -12.52 19.15 -32.91
CA LEU A 585 -13.16 17.99 -32.30
C LEU A 585 -14.57 18.35 -31.80
N GLU A 586 -15.49 17.39 -31.92
CA GLU A 586 -16.84 17.47 -31.33
C GLU A 586 -17.02 16.32 -30.34
N LEU A 587 -17.59 16.62 -29.17
CA LEU A 587 -17.82 15.63 -28.12
C LEU A 587 -18.75 14.52 -28.59
N SER A 588 -18.19 13.31 -28.70
CA SER A 588 -18.97 12.11 -28.94
C SER A 588 -19.89 11.82 -27.75
N LYS A 589 -21.21 11.76 -28.00
CA LYS A 589 -22.20 11.47 -26.94
C LYS A 589 -21.87 10.15 -26.23
N GLY A 590 -21.62 10.22 -24.92
CA GLY A 590 -21.44 9.06 -24.06
C GLY A 590 -20.14 8.27 -24.24
N THR A 591 -19.15 8.76 -25.00
CA THR A 591 -17.85 8.08 -25.16
C THR A 591 -16.69 9.04 -25.01
N LEU A 592 -15.61 8.58 -24.35
CA LEU A 592 -14.49 9.45 -23.96
C LEU A 592 -13.48 9.64 -25.08
N PHE A 593 -13.21 8.56 -25.81
CA PHE A 593 -12.20 8.49 -26.86
C PHE A 593 -12.83 8.35 -28.25
N GLY A 594 -14.17 8.35 -28.35
CA GLY A 594 -14.88 8.07 -29.61
C GLY A 594 -14.63 9.13 -30.68
N ASP A 595 -14.45 10.38 -30.26
CA ASP A 595 -14.10 11.54 -31.07
C ASP A 595 -12.62 11.59 -31.50
N LEU A 596 -11.73 10.84 -30.83
CA LEU A 596 -10.29 10.90 -31.09
C LEU A 596 -9.79 9.93 -32.17
N GLY A 597 -10.64 8.99 -32.60
CA GLY A 597 -10.29 8.05 -33.68
C GLY A 597 -9.12 7.11 -33.38
N ILE A 598 -8.80 6.88 -32.10
CA ILE A 598 -7.68 6.01 -31.69
C ILE A 598 -8.04 4.54 -31.95
N SER A 599 -7.52 3.99 -33.06
CA SER A 599 -7.76 2.61 -33.47
C SER A 599 -7.06 1.59 -32.57
N LYS A 600 -7.63 0.38 -32.47
CA LYS A 600 -6.95 -0.76 -31.84
C LYS A 600 -5.63 -1.06 -32.57
N GLY A 601 -4.60 -1.45 -31.83
CA GLY A 601 -3.26 -1.72 -32.37
C GLY A 601 -2.45 -0.48 -32.74
N SER A 602 -2.97 0.74 -32.52
CA SER A 602 -2.22 1.98 -32.71
C SER A 602 -1.17 2.21 -31.61
N ASP A 603 -0.36 3.25 -31.79
CA ASP A 603 0.67 3.67 -30.84
C ASP A 603 0.14 3.93 -29.41
N ALA A 604 -1.11 4.40 -29.29
CA ALA A 604 -1.75 4.73 -28.02
C ALA A 604 -2.71 3.64 -27.49
N ARG A 605 -2.99 2.58 -28.27
CA ARG A 605 -3.97 1.55 -27.90
C ARG A 605 -3.56 0.15 -28.33
N ARG A 606 -3.60 -0.79 -27.38
CA ARG A 606 -3.33 -2.22 -27.61
C ARG A 606 -4.26 -2.82 -28.66
N ASP A 607 -3.79 -3.88 -29.31
CA ASP A 607 -4.62 -4.68 -30.20
C ASP A 607 -5.47 -5.65 -29.38
N VAL A 608 -6.68 -5.21 -29.01
CA VAL A 608 -7.58 -6.00 -28.15
C VAL A 608 -8.40 -6.98 -29.00
N PRO A 609 -8.37 -8.30 -28.70
CA PRO A 609 -9.07 -9.34 -29.48
C PRO A 609 -10.56 -9.09 -29.68
N SER A 610 -11.15 -9.66 -30.74
CA SER A 610 -12.61 -9.65 -30.93
C SER A 610 -13.31 -10.65 -30.00
N ILE A 611 -14.47 -10.29 -29.47
CA ILE A 611 -15.22 -11.11 -28.50
C ILE A 611 -16.19 -12.05 -29.22
N ARG A 612 -16.27 -13.32 -28.77
CA ARG A 612 -17.32 -14.28 -29.15
C ARG A 612 -18.37 -14.38 -28.02
N SER A 613 -19.64 -14.30 -28.39
CA SER A 613 -20.79 -13.83 -27.59
C SER A 613 -21.40 -14.81 -26.57
N ILE A 614 -20.67 -15.79 -26.04
CA ILE A 614 -21.30 -16.89 -25.27
C ILE A 614 -21.63 -16.55 -23.80
N ASP A 615 -20.99 -15.57 -23.18
CA ASP A 615 -21.12 -15.31 -21.72
C ASP A 615 -21.96 -14.05 -21.37
N TYR A 616 -22.57 -13.37 -22.35
CA TYR A 616 -23.13 -12.03 -22.15
C TYR A 616 -24.42 -12.02 -21.31
N ASP A 617 -25.33 -12.97 -21.55
CA ASP A 617 -26.62 -13.04 -20.85
C ASP A 617 -26.45 -13.31 -19.36
N ARG A 618 -25.51 -14.22 -19.00
CA ARG A 618 -25.15 -14.49 -17.60
C ARG A 618 -24.68 -13.22 -16.88
N LEU A 619 -23.77 -12.47 -17.50
CA LEU A 619 -23.23 -11.23 -16.93
C LEU A 619 -24.29 -10.12 -16.80
N ILE A 620 -25.27 -10.05 -17.71
CA ILE A 620 -26.41 -9.13 -17.60
C ILE A 620 -27.22 -9.45 -16.35
N ASP A 621 -27.57 -10.72 -16.14
CA ASP A 621 -28.40 -11.11 -15.00
C ASP A 621 -27.64 -10.94 -13.68
N GLU A 622 -26.33 -11.22 -13.67
CA GLU A 622 -25.43 -10.92 -12.54
C GLU A 622 -25.38 -9.42 -12.21
N ALA A 623 -25.28 -8.54 -13.21
CA ALA A 623 -25.27 -7.08 -13.02
C ALA A 623 -26.61 -6.57 -12.47
N LYS A 624 -27.73 -7.09 -12.97
CA LYS A 624 -29.08 -6.75 -12.46
C LYS A 624 -29.25 -7.20 -11.01
N HIS A 625 -28.82 -8.41 -10.66
CA HIS A 625 -28.91 -8.95 -9.30
C HIS A 625 -28.12 -8.07 -8.32
N ARG A 626 -26.90 -7.68 -8.66
CA ARG A 626 -26.07 -6.81 -7.81
C ARG A 626 -26.59 -5.39 -7.64
N ARG A 627 -27.16 -4.79 -8.69
CA ARG A 627 -27.86 -3.50 -8.56
C ARG A 627 -29.02 -3.60 -7.58
N THR A 628 -29.78 -4.68 -7.67
CA THR A 628 -30.90 -4.95 -6.76
C THR A 628 -30.40 -5.10 -5.33
N MET A 629 -29.34 -5.90 -5.11
CA MET A 629 -28.74 -6.09 -3.79
C MET A 629 -28.19 -4.78 -3.22
N THR A 630 -27.41 -4.02 -3.98
CA THR A 630 -26.86 -2.73 -3.53
C THR A 630 -27.97 -1.76 -3.12
N ALA A 631 -29.05 -1.68 -3.93
CA ALA A 631 -30.21 -0.84 -3.63
C ALA A 631 -30.98 -1.33 -2.40
N ILE A 632 -31.08 -2.65 -2.19
CA ILE A 632 -31.70 -3.25 -1.01
C ILE A 632 -30.86 -2.96 0.24
N THR A 633 -29.57 -3.28 0.21
CA THR A 633 -28.62 -3.05 1.29
C THR A 633 -28.62 -1.58 1.69
N GLN A 634 -28.55 -0.65 0.72
CA GLN A 634 -28.60 0.79 1.01
C GLN A 634 -29.91 1.23 1.69
N ARG A 635 -31.05 0.58 1.40
CA ARG A 635 -32.34 0.90 2.02
C ARG A 635 -32.51 0.30 3.41
N MET A 636 -31.87 -0.84 3.70
CA MET A 636 -32.11 -1.62 4.92
C MET A 636 -31.09 -1.34 6.04
N ILE A 637 -29.94 -0.73 5.74
CA ILE A 637 -28.90 -0.46 6.75
C ILE A 637 -29.32 0.64 7.74
N ASP A 638 -30.25 1.52 7.38
CA ASP A 638 -30.71 2.59 8.27
C ASP A 638 -31.46 2.07 9.52
N SER A 639 -31.80 0.78 9.59
CA SER A 639 -32.47 0.15 10.75
C SER A 639 -31.82 -1.18 11.17
N PRO A 640 -31.37 -1.33 12.44
CA PRO A 640 -30.76 -2.57 12.94
C PRO A 640 -31.65 -3.83 12.84
N GLN A 641 -32.97 -3.65 12.94
CA GLN A 641 -33.93 -4.76 12.81
C GLN A 641 -34.04 -5.26 11.37
N GLN A 642 -34.00 -4.35 10.40
CA GLN A 642 -34.02 -4.69 8.97
C GLN A 642 -32.68 -5.27 8.52
N GLY A 643 -31.56 -4.77 9.07
CA GLY A 643 -30.23 -5.36 8.88
C GLY A 643 -30.13 -6.81 9.35
N ALA A 644 -30.65 -7.13 10.53
CA ALA A 644 -30.70 -8.52 11.03
C ALA A 644 -31.57 -9.45 10.15
N GLN A 645 -32.69 -8.94 9.63
CA GLN A 645 -33.55 -9.68 8.69
C GLN A 645 -32.85 -9.93 7.35
N LEU A 646 -32.12 -8.94 6.83
CA LEU A 646 -31.29 -9.09 5.64
C LEU A 646 -30.28 -10.22 5.84
N LEU A 647 -29.57 -10.23 6.98
CA LEU A 647 -28.57 -11.27 7.30
C LEU A 647 -29.18 -12.68 7.30
N ALA A 648 -30.37 -12.85 7.90
CA ALA A 648 -31.06 -14.14 7.93
C ALA A 648 -31.52 -14.63 6.54
N GLN A 649 -31.70 -13.73 5.58
CA GLN A 649 -32.12 -14.04 4.20
C GLN A 649 -30.95 -14.14 3.22
N LEU A 650 -29.71 -13.81 3.65
CA LEU A 650 -28.53 -13.81 2.77
C LEU A 650 -28.27 -15.15 2.10
N GLY A 651 -28.51 -16.28 2.79
CA GLY A 651 -28.28 -17.61 2.22
C GLY A 651 -29.01 -17.85 0.89
N GLU A 652 -30.28 -17.42 0.79
CA GLU A 652 -31.06 -17.54 -0.45
C GLU A 652 -30.67 -16.47 -1.50
N ILE A 653 -30.21 -15.29 -1.05
CA ILE A 653 -29.80 -14.19 -1.93
C ILE A 653 -28.42 -14.42 -2.57
N LEU A 654 -27.50 -15.10 -1.85
CA LEU A 654 -26.14 -15.39 -2.29
C LEU A 654 -26.05 -16.67 -3.14
N LYS A 655 -27.00 -17.60 -3.01
CA LYS A 655 -27.07 -18.86 -3.76
C LYS A 655 -26.86 -18.76 -5.29
N PRO A 656 -27.33 -17.72 -6.00
CA PRO A 656 -27.07 -17.58 -7.45
C PRO A 656 -25.68 -17.00 -7.79
N LEU A 657 -24.89 -16.55 -6.81
CA LEU A 657 -23.56 -15.96 -7.01
C LEU A 657 -22.46 -17.04 -6.92
N SER A 658 -21.31 -16.77 -7.54
CA SER A 658 -20.07 -17.54 -7.27
C SER A 658 -19.50 -17.23 -5.89
N ASP A 659 -18.62 -18.10 -5.37
CA ASP A 659 -17.98 -17.93 -4.06
C ASP A 659 -17.27 -16.58 -3.91
N GLU A 660 -16.44 -16.18 -4.88
CA GLU A 660 -15.77 -14.86 -4.93
C GLU A 660 -16.76 -13.71 -4.83
N GLN A 661 -17.87 -13.81 -5.57
CA GLN A 661 -18.90 -12.77 -5.60
C GLN A 661 -19.68 -12.72 -4.29
N ALA A 662 -20.06 -13.86 -3.73
CA ALA A 662 -20.77 -13.94 -2.47
C ALA A 662 -19.89 -13.40 -1.33
N ALA A 663 -18.61 -13.75 -1.34
CA ALA A 663 -17.62 -13.26 -0.40
C ALA A 663 -17.45 -11.73 -0.47
N ALA A 664 -17.34 -11.17 -1.68
CA ALA A 664 -17.26 -9.72 -1.87
C ALA A 664 -18.52 -8.98 -1.38
N GLN A 665 -19.72 -9.55 -1.59
CA GLN A 665 -20.97 -8.96 -1.11
C GLN A 665 -21.06 -8.99 0.42
N LEU A 666 -20.66 -10.09 1.06
CA LEU A 666 -20.61 -10.18 2.51
C LEU A 666 -19.61 -9.18 3.11
N ALA A 667 -18.43 -9.03 2.51
CA ALA A 667 -17.46 -8.05 2.97
C ALA A 667 -17.95 -6.61 2.82
N ASN A 668 -18.60 -6.27 1.70
CA ASN A 668 -19.19 -4.94 1.51
C ASN A 668 -20.33 -4.69 2.50
N LEU A 669 -21.17 -5.70 2.77
CA LEU A 669 -22.23 -5.59 3.77
C LEU A 669 -21.67 -5.39 5.17
N ALA A 670 -20.64 -6.16 5.54
CA ALA A 670 -19.94 -6.01 6.82
C ALA A 670 -19.30 -4.63 6.96
N LEU A 671 -18.64 -4.13 5.90
CA LEU A 671 -18.09 -2.77 5.87
C LEU A 671 -19.17 -1.72 6.13
N LYS A 672 -20.32 -1.80 5.45
CA LYS A 672 -21.42 -0.87 5.70
C LYS A 672 -22.01 -0.99 7.10
N TYR A 673 -22.04 -2.19 7.69
CA TYR A 673 -22.38 -2.33 9.10
C TYR A 673 -21.36 -1.65 10.02
N ARG A 674 -20.06 -1.68 9.69
CA ARG A 674 -19.04 -0.92 10.42
C ARG A 674 -19.24 0.59 10.28
N GLU A 675 -19.41 1.09 9.06
CA GLU A 675 -19.65 2.51 8.77
C GLU A 675 -20.89 3.06 9.48
N SER A 676 -21.94 2.23 9.64
CA SER A 676 -23.17 2.59 10.36
C SER A 676 -23.14 2.28 11.86
N GLY A 677 -21.99 1.86 12.40
CA GLY A 677 -21.82 1.56 13.83
C GLY A 677 -22.51 0.26 14.31
N GLN A 678 -22.97 -0.59 13.40
CA GLN A 678 -23.63 -1.88 13.66
C GLN A 678 -22.62 -3.04 13.81
N TRP A 679 -21.67 -2.89 14.72
CA TRP A 679 -20.50 -3.77 14.89
C TRP A 679 -20.81 -5.26 15.09
N LYS A 680 -21.87 -5.59 15.83
CA LYS A 680 -22.28 -6.99 16.03
C LYS A 680 -22.74 -7.65 14.73
N LEU A 681 -23.44 -6.90 13.87
CA LEU A 681 -23.85 -7.39 12.56
C LEU A 681 -22.65 -7.49 11.61
N ALA A 682 -21.68 -6.57 11.71
CA ALA A 682 -20.42 -6.68 10.98
C ALA A 682 -19.64 -7.95 11.38
N GLU A 683 -19.47 -8.19 12.68
CA GLU A 683 -18.80 -9.38 13.22
C GLU A 683 -19.46 -10.69 12.77
N GLU A 684 -20.80 -10.78 12.84
CA GLU A 684 -21.54 -11.95 12.38
C GLU A 684 -21.39 -12.13 10.86
N THR A 685 -21.50 -11.05 10.09
CA THR A 685 -21.34 -11.09 8.62
C THR A 685 -19.94 -11.55 8.23
N TYR A 686 -18.90 -11.06 8.91
CA TYR A 686 -17.52 -11.50 8.70
C TYR A 686 -17.28 -12.94 9.15
N SER A 687 -17.91 -13.36 10.24
CA SER A 687 -17.86 -14.76 10.68
C SER A 687 -18.49 -15.69 9.64
N GLN A 688 -19.66 -15.34 9.09
CA GLN A 688 -20.30 -16.07 8.00
C GLN A 688 -19.44 -16.08 6.73
N LEU A 689 -18.78 -14.97 6.42
CA LEU A 689 -17.83 -14.88 5.31
C LEU A 689 -16.68 -15.87 5.48
N ILE A 690 -16.09 -15.93 6.67
CA ILE A 690 -14.98 -16.83 6.96
C ILE A 690 -15.43 -18.29 6.97
N ILE A 691 -16.58 -18.61 7.56
CA ILE A 691 -17.10 -19.98 7.64
C ILE A 691 -17.40 -20.53 6.23
N ASN A 692 -18.11 -19.75 5.42
CA ASN A 692 -18.65 -20.22 4.15
C ASN A 692 -17.67 -20.03 2.99
N TYR A 693 -16.76 -19.07 3.09
CA TYR A 693 -15.87 -18.65 2.00
C TYR A 693 -14.42 -18.43 2.47
N SER A 694 -13.90 -19.29 3.36
CA SER A 694 -12.57 -19.16 3.98
C SER A 694 -11.38 -19.02 3.01
N ARG A 695 -11.55 -19.45 1.76
CA ARG A 695 -10.53 -19.40 0.71
C ARG A 695 -10.57 -18.12 -0.12
N GLU A 696 -11.61 -17.32 0.04
CA GLU A 696 -11.78 -16.09 -0.72
C GLU A 696 -10.97 -14.94 -0.10
N PRO A 697 -10.39 -14.05 -0.93
CA PRO A 697 -9.62 -12.89 -0.47
C PRO A 697 -10.29 -12.08 0.66
N ALA A 698 -11.59 -11.86 0.52
CA ALA A 698 -12.40 -11.09 1.46
C ALA A 698 -12.48 -11.72 2.86
N ALA A 699 -12.39 -13.05 2.97
CA ALA A 699 -12.39 -13.73 4.26
C ALA A 699 -11.12 -13.45 5.06
N LEU A 700 -10.00 -13.18 4.40
CA LEU A 700 -8.75 -12.87 5.08
C LEU A 700 -8.72 -11.44 5.64
N ASP A 701 -9.26 -10.45 4.92
CA ASP A 701 -9.50 -9.10 5.49
C ASP A 701 -10.42 -9.19 6.71
N ALA A 702 -11.45 -10.05 6.63
CA ALA A 702 -12.34 -10.32 7.75
C ALA A 702 -11.62 -10.98 8.94
N MET A 703 -10.69 -11.91 8.69
CA MET A 703 -9.88 -12.54 9.74
C MET A 703 -8.99 -11.50 10.44
N LEU A 704 -8.30 -10.64 9.68
CA LEU A 704 -7.47 -9.57 10.20
C LEU A 704 -8.27 -8.65 11.11
N TRP A 705 -9.39 -8.14 10.57
CA TRP A 705 -10.27 -7.25 11.30
C TRP A 705 -10.83 -7.92 12.55
N LEU A 706 -11.27 -9.18 12.46
CA LEU A 706 -11.82 -9.91 13.61
C LEU A 706 -10.77 -10.22 14.68
N VAL A 707 -9.51 -10.46 14.30
CA VAL A 707 -8.43 -10.63 15.28
C VAL A 707 -8.24 -9.34 16.06
N GLU A 708 -8.04 -8.21 15.37
CA GLU A 708 -7.87 -6.89 16.00
C GLU A 708 -9.10 -6.54 16.86
N TYR A 709 -10.30 -6.68 16.32
CA TYR A 709 -11.57 -6.40 17.00
C TYR A 709 -11.84 -7.30 18.22
N SER A 710 -11.56 -8.60 18.13
CA SER A 710 -11.83 -9.56 19.21
C SER A 710 -10.78 -9.51 20.31
N THR A 711 -9.56 -9.10 19.98
CA THR A 711 -8.46 -8.98 20.93
C THR A 711 -8.48 -7.64 21.66
N SER A 712 -8.75 -6.52 20.99
CA SER A 712 -8.74 -5.16 21.57
C SER A 712 -9.48 -5.06 22.90
N ALA A 713 -8.85 -4.51 23.93
CA ALA A 713 -9.50 -4.26 25.21
C ALA A 713 -10.54 -3.13 25.12
N GLU A 714 -10.22 -2.09 24.36
CA GLU A 714 -11.02 -0.90 24.08
C GLU A 714 -12.35 -1.30 23.45
N MET A 715 -12.29 -2.03 22.32
CA MET A 715 -13.48 -2.47 21.60
C MET A 715 -14.32 -3.45 22.42
N ASN A 716 -13.68 -4.40 23.10
CA ASN A 716 -14.37 -5.36 23.96
C ASN A 716 -15.15 -4.66 25.08
N TRP A 717 -14.61 -3.58 25.65
CA TRP A 717 -15.31 -2.80 26.66
C TRP A 717 -16.53 -2.08 26.09
N GLN A 718 -16.40 -1.37 24.96
CA GLN A 718 -17.53 -0.66 24.33
C GLN A 718 -18.69 -1.60 23.97
N ARG A 719 -18.37 -2.82 23.53
CA ARG A 719 -19.36 -3.86 23.23
C ARG A 719 -20.16 -4.27 24.47
N LEU A 720 -19.49 -4.49 25.60
CA LEU A 720 -20.15 -4.86 26.85
C LEU A 720 -21.11 -3.77 27.35
N ARG A 721 -20.69 -2.50 27.26
CA ARG A 721 -21.53 -1.36 27.65
C ARG A 721 -22.82 -1.26 26.83
N THR A 722 -22.71 -1.46 25.52
CA THR A 722 -23.87 -1.44 24.62
C THR A 722 -24.87 -2.57 24.92
N ILE A 723 -24.37 -3.77 25.25
CA ILE A 723 -25.21 -4.91 25.67
C ILE A 723 -25.98 -4.58 26.94
N ASN A 724 -25.34 -3.92 27.91
CA ASN A 724 -25.96 -3.54 29.19
C ASN A 724 -27.04 -2.45 29.03
N ALA A 725 -26.78 -1.44 28.20
CA ALA A 725 -27.77 -0.39 27.88
C ALA A 725 -29.01 -0.96 27.18
N SER A 726 -28.83 -2.04 26.39
CA SER A 726 -29.93 -2.73 25.70
C SER A 726 -30.73 -3.64 26.64
N ASN A 727 -30.07 -4.32 27.57
CA ASN A 727 -30.72 -5.21 28.55
C ASN A 727 -31.51 -4.46 29.64
N SER A 728 -31.17 -3.19 29.91
CA SER A 728 -31.93 -2.35 30.85
C SER A 728 -33.23 -1.78 30.27
N GLN A 729 -33.50 -1.94 28.98
CA GLN A 729 -34.72 -1.42 28.31
C GLN A 729 -35.73 -2.48 27.87
N ILE A 730 -35.54 -3.76 28.20
CA ILE A 730 -36.43 -4.84 27.75
C ILE A 730 -37.00 -5.62 28.95
N GLN A 731 -38.02 -5.06 29.61
CA GLN A 731 -39.05 -5.87 30.27
C GLN A 731 -40.05 -6.31 29.20
N VAL A 732 -39.75 -7.43 28.52
CA VAL A 732 -40.72 -8.04 27.62
C VAL A 732 -41.56 -9.03 28.41
N ASP A 733 -42.87 -8.78 28.40
CA ASP A 733 -43.89 -9.67 28.95
C ASP A 733 -43.81 -11.05 28.27
N PRO A 734 -43.48 -12.13 29.01
CA PRO A 734 -43.32 -13.47 28.47
C PRO A 734 -44.57 -13.98 27.73
N THR A 735 -45.75 -13.46 28.06
CA THR A 735 -47.01 -13.86 27.43
C THR A 735 -47.14 -13.39 25.98
N ILE A 736 -46.52 -12.26 25.63
CA ILE A 736 -46.55 -11.69 24.27
C ILE A 736 -45.65 -12.49 23.33
N VAL A 737 -44.49 -12.94 23.82
CA VAL A 737 -43.53 -13.73 23.03
C VAL A 737 -44.10 -15.11 22.71
N GLN A 738 -44.78 -15.74 23.67
CA GLN A 738 -45.37 -17.07 23.49
C GLN A 738 -46.58 -17.04 22.53
N ALA A 739 -47.38 -15.98 22.55
CA ALA A 739 -48.49 -15.78 21.62
C ALA A 739 -48.02 -15.53 20.16
N ASN A 740 -46.93 -14.78 19.99
CA ASN A 740 -46.35 -14.50 18.66
C ASN A 740 -45.62 -15.71 18.07
N PHE A 741 -44.97 -16.52 18.92
CA PHE A 741 -44.34 -17.78 18.51
C PHE A 741 -45.38 -18.82 18.06
N GLN A 742 -46.52 -18.92 18.75
CA GLN A 742 -47.60 -19.83 18.34
C GLN A 742 -48.26 -19.39 17.03
N LYS A 743 -48.42 -18.08 16.81
CA LYS A 743 -48.87 -17.51 15.52
C LYS A 743 -47.90 -17.81 14.38
N ALA A 744 -46.59 -17.77 14.63
CA ALA A 744 -45.57 -18.08 13.62
C ALA A 744 -45.57 -19.58 13.25
N LEU A 745 -45.76 -20.46 14.24
CA LEU A 745 -45.93 -21.91 14.02
C LEU A 745 -47.19 -22.24 13.22
N ASP A 746 -48.31 -21.56 13.48
CA ASP A 746 -49.56 -21.77 12.74
C ASP A 746 -49.48 -21.27 11.28
N VAL A 747 -48.67 -20.23 11.02
CA VAL A 747 -48.40 -19.74 9.66
C VAL A 747 -47.43 -20.68 8.92
N ALA A 748 -46.42 -21.22 9.60
CA ALA A 748 -45.50 -22.20 9.03
C ALA A 748 -46.19 -23.53 8.69
N ALA A 749 -47.12 -24.01 9.54
CA ALA A 749 -47.90 -25.21 9.30
C ALA A 749 -48.87 -25.09 8.11
N ARG A 750 -49.37 -23.88 7.82
CA ARG A 750 -50.24 -23.61 6.67
C ARG A 750 -49.50 -23.55 5.32
N ASN A 751 -48.21 -23.24 5.34
CA ASN A 751 -47.39 -23.13 4.12
C ASN A 751 -46.76 -24.46 3.69
N ALA A 752 -46.85 -25.52 4.49
CA ALA A 752 -46.15 -26.79 4.26
C ALA A 752 -46.94 -27.85 3.45
N THR A 753 -48.05 -27.50 2.77
CA THR A 753 -48.91 -28.49 2.07
C THR A 753 -49.10 -28.30 0.56
N VAL A 754 -48.12 -27.73 -0.18
CA VAL A 754 -48.10 -27.88 -1.64
C VAL A 754 -46.67 -28.07 -2.19
N ALA A 755 -46.52 -29.15 -2.95
CA ALA A 755 -45.43 -29.55 -3.85
C ALA A 755 -44.18 -30.23 -3.24
N GLY A 756 -44.25 -31.56 -3.18
CA GLY A 756 -43.08 -32.41 -3.11
C GLY A 756 -42.49 -32.75 -4.48
N PHE A 757 -41.23 -33.18 -4.48
CA PHE A 757 -40.73 -34.25 -5.33
C PHE A 757 -39.60 -34.97 -4.57
N GLU A 758 -39.78 -36.27 -4.40
CA GLU A 758 -38.90 -37.20 -3.72
C GLU A 758 -37.69 -37.61 -4.59
N ASN A 759 -36.58 -37.90 -3.91
CA ASN A 759 -35.55 -38.90 -4.20
C ASN A 759 -34.81 -38.87 -5.55
N GLU A 760 -33.51 -38.54 -5.50
CA GLU A 760 -32.45 -39.42 -6.02
C GLU A 760 -31.12 -39.12 -5.30
N VAL A 761 -30.78 -39.96 -4.33
CA VAL A 761 -29.45 -40.01 -3.72
C VAL A 761 -28.55 -40.79 -4.69
N ARG A 762 -27.56 -40.10 -5.28
CA ARG A 762 -26.37 -40.75 -5.85
C ARG A 762 -25.15 -40.41 -5.01
N GLN A 763 -24.72 -41.40 -4.23
CA GLN A 763 -23.34 -41.51 -3.74
C GLN A 763 -22.39 -41.57 -4.94
N LEU A 764 -21.32 -40.78 -4.89
CA LEU A 764 -20.09 -41.04 -5.64
C LEU A 764 -18.91 -40.80 -4.68
N ASP A 765 -18.50 -41.91 -4.06
CA ASP A 765 -17.12 -42.08 -3.61
C ASP A 765 -16.20 -42.14 -4.84
N SER A 766 -15.11 -41.37 -4.83
CA SER A 766 -13.79 -41.95 -5.05
C SER A 766 -12.66 -41.00 -4.59
N PRO A 767 -11.56 -41.58 -4.06
CA PRO A 767 -10.49 -40.87 -3.34
C PRO A 767 -9.27 -40.59 -4.22
N LEU A 768 -8.48 -39.57 -3.89
CA LEU A 768 -7.02 -39.56 -4.06
C LEU A 768 -6.37 -38.66 -2.98
N ASP A 769 -5.52 -39.31 -2.18
CA ASP A 769 -4.69 -38.79 -1.10
C ASP A 769 -3.63 -37.78 -1.56
N GLY A 770 -3.18 -36.90 -0.64
CA GLY A 770 -1.99 -36.09 -0.91
C GLY A 770 -1.53 -35.00 0.08
N ASN A 771 -2.18 -34.82 1.24
CA ASN A 771 -1.67 -34.14 2.45
C ASN A 771 -1.29 -32.63 2.40
N SER A 772 -2.31 -31.78 2.49
CA SER A 772 -2.49 -30.81 3.59
C SER A 772 -3.83 -30.08 3.37
N ASN A 773 -4.81 -30.36 4.22
CA ASN A 773 -6.03 -29.55 4.30
C ASN A 773 -5.69 -28.25 5.02
N PRO A 774 -5.86 -27.05 4.41
CA PRO A 774 -5.98 -25.83 5.18
C PRO A 774 -7.36 -25.87 5.87
N LEU A 775 -7.30 -25.74 7.18
CA LEU A 775 -8.37 -25.83 8.17
C LEU A 775 -9.60 -24.99 7.76
N VAL A 776 -10.78 -25.60 7.87
CA VAL A 776 -12.05 -24.86 7.95
C VAL A 776 -12.12 -24.32 9.39
N PRO A 777 -12.20 -23.00 9.62
CA PRO A 777 -12.37 -22.46 10.96
C PRO A 777 -13.65 -23.04 11.57
N THR A 778 -13.55 -23.79 12.67
CA THR A 778 -14.72 -24.31 13.38
C THR A 778 -15.37 -23.22 14.23
N LEU A 779 -15.75 -22.10 13.60
CA LEU A 779 -16.59 -21.06 14.21
C LEU A 779 -18.04 -21.56 14.45
N GLY A 780 -18.45 -22.63 13.75
CA GLY A 780 -19.81 -23.19 13.81
C GLY A 780 -20.14 -24.07 15.03
N ASN A 781 -19.20 -24.33 15.95
CA ASN A 781 -19.40 -25.25 17.09
C ASN A 781 -19.19 -24.59 18.47
N SER A 782 -19.59 -23.33 18.65
CA SER A 782 -19.65 -22.71 19.99
C SER A 782 -20.98 -22.89 20.75
N PRO A 783 -21.53 -24.13 20.92
CA PRO A 783 -22.43 -24.37 22.06
C PRO A 783 -22.01 -25.49 23.02
N ALA A 784 -20.84 -26.12 22.88
CA ALA A 784 -20.47 -27.25 23.73
C ALA A 784 -19.05 -27.15 24.27
N LEU A 785 -18.84 -26.32 25.30
CA LEU A 785 -17.82 -26.53 26.36
C LEU A 785 -17.85 -25.36 27.35
N LEU A 786 -18.86 -25.33 28.22
CA LEU A 786 -18.77 -24.90 29.63
C LEU A 786 -19.99 -25.49 30.37
N ASN A 787 -20.20 -26.80 30.21
CA ASN A 787 -20.99 -27.55 31.19
C ASN A 787 -20.06 -27.89 32.35
N GLY A 788 -19.73 -26.87 33.14
CA GLY A 788 -19.08 -27.00 34.42
C GLY A 788 -19.70 -25.95 35.31
N ASP A 789 -20.41 -26.40 36.33
CA ASP A 789 -21.03 -25.57 37.36
C ASP A 789 -20.04 -24.49 37.86
N ALA A 790 -20.19 -23.27 37.35
CA ALA A 790 -19.54 -22.09 37.88
C ALA A 790 -20.62 -21.15 38.43
N THR A 791 -21.26 -21.60 39.51
CA THR A 791 -22.04 -20.75 40.40
C THR A 791 -21.12 -19.70 41.02
N GLY A 792 -20.81 -18.64 40.27
CA GLY A 792 -19.96 -17.54 40.73
C GLY A 792 -19.16 -16.80 39.63
N ALA A 793 -19.09 -17.30 38.39
CA ALA A 793 -18.40 -16.58 37.32
C ALA A 793 -19.27 -15.44 36.78
N ASN A 794 -18.73 -14.22 36.80
CA ASN A 794 -19.37 -13.03 36.25
C ASN A 794 -19.65 -13.23 34.75
N GLN A 795 -20.86 -12.94 34.26
CA GLN A 795 -21.22 -13.12 32.85
C GLN A 795 -20.29 -12.34 31.90
N TYR A 796 -19.70 -11.23 32.37
CA TYR A 796 -18.71 -10.45 31.64
C TYR A 796 -17.40 -11.24 31.39
N GLU A 797 -16.89 -11.93 32.42
CA GLU A 797 -15.66 -12.72 32.27
C GLU A 797 -15.85 -13.88 31.30
N LEU A 798 -17.04 -14.49 31.31
CA LEU A 798 -17.38 -15.56 30.37
C LEU A 798 -17.42 -15.04 28.92
N GLN A 799 -17.98 -13.85 28.69
CA GLN A 799 -18.04 -13.26 27.36
C GLN A 799 -16.65 -12.84 26.84
N LEU A 800 -15.82 -12.23 27.69
CA LEU A 800 -14.42 -11.90 27.34
C LEU A 800 -13.62 -13.15 26.99
N ARG A 801 -13.77 -14.24 27.77
CA ARG A 801 -13.10 -15.51 27.46
C ARG A 801 -13.51 -16.06 26.11
N ARG A 802 -14.80 -15.97 25.74
CA ARG A 802 -15.27 -16.40 24.42
C ARG A 802 -14.58 -15.62 23.30
N TRP A 803 -14.52 -14.28 23.38
CA TRP A 803 -13.84 -13.47 22.37
C TRP A 803 -12.35 -13.80 22.26
N GLN A 804 -11.67 -14.03 23.38
CA GLN A 804 -10.26 -14.44 23.39
C GLN A 804 -10.04 -15.84 22.81
N GLU A 805 -10.97 -16.77 23.03
CA GLU A 805 -10.94 -18.11 22.44
C GLU A 805 -11.17 -18.04 20.93
N THR A 806 -12.16 -17.28 20.47
CA THR A 806 -12.41 -17.01 19.04
C THR A 806 -11.18 -16.40 18.36
N ALA A 807 -10.60 -15.36 18.97
CA ALA A 807 -9.37 -14.74 18.46
C ALA A 807 -8.21 -15.74 18.39
N GLY A 808 -8.07 -16.62 19.39
CA GLY A 808 -7.07 -17.68 19.40
C GLY A 808 -7.20 -18.64 18.23
N LEU A 809 -8.44 -19.06 17.90
CA LEU A 809 -8.71 -19.92 16.74
C LEU A 809 -8.36 -19.23 15.42
N ILE A 810 -8.76 -17.96 15.25
CA ILE A 810 -8.45 -17.19 14.04
C ILE A 810 -6.93 -16.99 13.90
N VAL A 811 -6.22 -16.73 15.00
CA VAL A 811 -4.75 -16.61 15.02
C VAL A 811 -4.07 -17.92 14.60
N GLU A 812 -4.53 -19.06 15.12
CA GLU A 812 -4.00 -20.37 14.75
C GLU A 812 -4.23 -20.65 13.26
N ASP A 813 -5.46 -20.43 12.77
CA ASP A 813 -5.81 -20.61 11.36
C ASP A 813 -5.03 -19.65 10.44
N MET A 814 -4.93 -18.37 10.81
CA MET A 814 -4.19 -17.35 10.05
C MET A 814 -2.70 -17.67 10.00
N SER A 815 -2.10 -18.13 11.11
CA SER A 815 -0.69 -18.53 11.14
C SER A 815 -0.39 -19.72 10.24
N ALA A 816 -1.34 -20.66 10.12
CA ALA A 816 -1.21 -21.84 9.28
C ALA A 816 -1.47 -21.53 7.79
N ALA A 817 -2.51 -20.74 7.49
CA ALA A 817 -2.95 -20.46 6.13
C ALA A 817 -2.17 -19.30 5.47
N TYR A 818 -1.77 -18.29 6.24
CA TYR A 818 -1.18 -17.04 5.74
C TYR A 818 0.04 -16.60 6.55
N PRO A 819 1.12 -17.40 6.60
CA PRO A 819 2.24 -17.19 7.52
C PRO A 819 2.94 -15.83 7.36
N ARG A 820 3.03 -15.29 6.14
CA ARG A 820 3.62 -13.98 5.90
C ARG A 820 2.80 -12.80 6.36
N LEU A 821 1.48 -12.91 6.17
CA LEU A 821 0.58 -11.89 6.69
C LEU A 821 0.67 -11.92 8.21
N PHE A 822 0.60 -13.12 8.80
CA PHE A 822 0.76 -13.32 10.23
C PHE A 822 2.06 -12.68 10.77
N GLU A 823 3.18 -12.78 10.04
CA GLU A 823 4.46 -12.17 10.42
C GLU A 823 4.50 -10.63 10.42
N LYS A 824 3.44 -9.93 9.98
CA LYS A 824 3.37 -8.46 10.07
C LYS A 824 3.52 -7.97 11.50
N ASP A 825 4.21 -6.85 11.64
CA ASP A 825 4.60 -6.33 12.95
C ASP A 825 3.36 -5.98 13.80
N GLU A 826 2.35 -5.36 13.19
CA GLU A 826 1.07 -5.01 13.81
C GLU A 826 0.36 -6.25 14.39
N ILE A 827 0.29 -7.31 13.60
CA ILE A 827 -0.42 -8.54 13.97
C ILE A 827 0.31 -9.26 15.11
N GLN A 828 1.64 -9.31 15.05
CA GLN A 828 2.42 -9.99 16.09
C GLN A 828 2.27 -9.32 17.46
N PHE A 829 2.15 -7.99 17.51
CA PHE A 829 1.90 -7.27 18.76
C PHE A 829 0.49 -7.50 19.30
N VAL A 830 -0.52 -7.49 18.43
CA VAL A 830 -1.90 -7.89 18.79
C VAL A 830 -1.94 -9.32 19.36
N VAL A 831 -1.21 -10.25 18.74
CA VAL A 831 -1.08 -11.63 19.25
C VAL A 831 -0.36 -11.65 20.60
N ALA A 832 0.72 -10.89 20.78
CA ALA A 832 1.43 -10.83 22.05
C ALA A 832 0.55 -10.28 23.19
N ALA A 833 -0.27 -9.25 22.93
CA ALA A 833 -1.25 -8.72 23.86
C ALA A 833 -2.31 -9.77 24.24
N LEU A 834 -2.86 -10.49 23.26
CA LEU A 834 -3.77 -11.62 23.48
C LEU A 834 -3.12 -12.71 24.37
N MET A 835 -1.88 -13.10 24.09
CA MET A 835 -1.17 -14.14 24.86
C MET A 835 -0.99 -13.71 26.32
N ARG A 836 -0.67 -12.44 26.59
CA ARG A 836 -0.59 -11.91 27.97
C ARG A 836 -1.93 -11.96 28.68
N ARG A 837 -3.01 -11.54 28.03
CA ARG A 837 -4.37 -11.58 28.62
C ARG A 837 -4.84 -13.01 28.91
N ARG A 838 -4.39 -13.99 28.11
CA ARG A 838 -4.58 -15.43 28.36
C ARG A 838 -3.61 -16.02 29.39
N LYS A 839 -2.82 -15.19 30.09
CA LYS A 839 -1.80 -15.60 31.08
C LYS A 839 -0.68 -16.48 30.50
N GLN A 840 -0.39 -16.36 29.21
CA GLN A 840 0.67 -17.07 28.49
C GLN A 840 1.90 -16.17 28.27
N ALA A 841 2.44 -15.58 29.35
CA ALA A 841 3.50 -14.59 29.29
C ALA A 841 4.74 -15.05 28.49
N ARG A 842 5.15 -16.31 28.63
CA ARG A 842 6.30 -16.87 27.90
C ARG A 842 6.18 -16.75 26.38
N ARG A 843 4.99 -16.96 25.82
CA ARG A 843 4.76 -16.84 24.36
C ARG A 843 4.80 -15.39 23.90
N ALA A 844 4.30 -14.47 24.72
CA ALA A 844 4.42 -13.04 24.43
C ALA A 844 5.91 -12.61 24.47
N ASP A 845 6.67 -13.07 25.46
CA ASP A 845 8.10 -12.78 25.59
C ASP A 845 8.92 -13.32 24.40
N GLU A 846 8.55 -14.49 23.86
CA GLU A 846 9.15 -15.03 22.64
C GLU A 846 8.90 -14.15 21.41
N ILE A 847 7.71 -13.52 21.32
CA ILE A 847 7.40 -12.57 20.25
C ILE A 847 8.26 -11.30 20.41
N TYR A 848 8.24 -10.66 21.58
CA TYR A 848 9.04 -9.46 21.84
C TYR A 848 10.54 -9.71 21.66
N GLY A 849 11.02 -10.89 22.05
CA GLY A 849 12.42 -11.30 21.90
C GLY A 849 12.93 -11.26 20.45
N ARG A 850 12.07 -11.48 19.46
CA ARG A 850 12.45 -11.34 18.03
C ARG A 850 12.67 -9.88 17.63
N TYR A 851 11.86 -8.95 18.15
CA TYR A 851 12.01 -7.51 17.89
C TYR A 851 13.21 -6.91 18.62
N LEU A 852 13.53 -7.41 19.82
CA LEU A 852 14.73 -7.00 20.57
C LEU A 852 16.04 -7.35 19.86
N GLN A 853 16.04 -8.28 18.90
CA GLN A 853 17.21 -8.62 18.09
C GLN A 853 17.45 -7.64 16.93
N ARG A 854 16.48 -6.78 16.60
CA ARG A 854 16.67 -5.72 15.61
C ARG A 854 17.60 -4.66 16.21
N LEU A 855 18.68 -4.30 15.52
CA LEU A 855 19.75 -3.44 16.06
C LEU A 855 19.49 -1.93 15.89
N ASN A 856 18.27 -1.54 15.55
CA ASN A 856 17.96 -0.19 15.15
C ASN A 856 16.96 0.47 16.09
N ASP A 857 17.38 1.57 16.71
CA ASP A 857 16.56 2.34 17.64
C ASP A 857 15.43 3.11 16.95
N ASP A 858 15.55 3.44 15.66
CA ASP A 858 14.47 4.09 14.90
C ASP A 858 13.34 3.14 14.46
N ASP A 859 13.39 1.84 14.80
CA ASP A 859 12.36 0.87 14.40
C ASP A 859 11.19 0.97 15.39
N PRO A 860 9.98 1.33 14.91
CA PRO A 860 8.83 1.51 15.77
C PRO A 860 8.55 0.36 16.72
N TRP A 861 8.66 -0.86 16.22
CA TRP A 861 8.31 -2.08 16.93
C TRP A 861 9.44 -2.57 17.82
N HIS A 862 10.69 -2.22 17.50
CA HIS A 862 11.83 -2.43 18.40
C HIS A 862 11.68 -1.61 19.69
N VAL A 863 11.36 -0.33 19.57
CA VAL A 863 11.13 0.57 20.72
C VAL A 863 9.96 0.08 21.57
N ALA A 864 8.88 -0.37 20.94
CA ALA A 864 7.75 -0.97 21.64
C ALA A 864 8.16 -2.22 22.42
N ALA A 865 8.89 -3.15 21.80
CA ALA A 865 9.38 -4.36 22.47
C ALA A 865 10.32 -4.05 23.64
N LYS A 866 11.20 -3.04 23.52
CA LYS A 866 12.04 -2.54 24.61
C LYS A 866 11.20 -2.02 25.77
N GLY A 867 10.17 -1.22 25.48
CA GLY A 867 9.22 -0.73 26.50
C GLY A 867 8.50 -1.86 27.21
N GLU A 868 8.05 -2.88 26.48
CA GLU A 868 7.40 -4.05 27.05
C GLU A 868 8.33 -4.89 27.93
N ALA A 869 9.60 -5.03 27.55
CA ALA A 869 10.61 -5.69 28.37
C ALA A 869 10.91 -4.92 29.67
N TYR A 870 10.93 -3.57 29.60
CA TYR A 870 11.11 -2.70 30.76
C TYR A 870 10.02 -2.90 31.81
N LEU A 871 8.75 -2.98 31.40
CA LEU A 871 7.62 -3.18 32.32
C LEU A 871 7.68 -4.54 33.06
N ILE A 872 8.30 -5.56 32.45
CA ILE A 872 8.46 -6.89 33.07
C ILE A 872 9.61 -6.89 34.08
N ARG A 873 10.71 -6.17 33.82
CA ARG A 873 11.90 -6.09 34.68
C ARG A 873 12.36 -4.64 34.86
N PRO A 874 11.66 -3.86 35.71
CA PRO A 874 12.06 -2.49 35.99
C PRO A 874 13.38 -2.46 36.77
N GLY A 875 14.45 -2.04 36.10
CA GLY A 875 15.79 -1.92 36.69
C GLY A 875 16.81 -1.14 35.85
N ALA A 876 16.42 -0.72 34.64
CA ALA A 876 17.20 0.12 33.72
C ALA A 876 16.44 1.43 33.44
N VAL A 877 17.07 2.36 32.72
CA VAL A 877 16.39 3.56 32.19
C VAL A 877 15.28 3.12 31.25
N SER A 878 14.08 3.70 31.40
CA SER A 878 12.96 3.37 30.53
C SER A 878 13.27 3.82 29.09
N PRO A 879 13.09 2.96 28.07
CA PRO A 879 13.29 3.32 26.67
C PRO A 879 12.18 4.21 26.12
N LYS A 880 11.10 4.39 26.90
CA LYS A 880 9.96 5.25 26.61
C LYS A 880 9.72 6.19 27.79
N PRO A 881 9.26 7.42 27.58
CA PRO A 881 8.93 8.30 28.68
C PRO A 881 7.79 7.70 29.52
N VAL A 882 7.86 7.88 30.84
CA VAL A 882 6.89 7.40 31.81
C VAL A 882 6.38 8.58 32.61
N VAL A 883 5.07 8.70 32.77
CA VAL A 883 4.43 9.72 33.61
C VAL A 883 3.49 9.05 34.60
N SER A 884 3.54 9.51 35.85
CA SER A 884 2.62 9.03 36.89
C SER A 884 1.35 9.89 36.92
N CYS A 885 0.19 9.23 36.83
CA CYS A 885 -1.13 9.80 37.02
C CYS A 885 -1.49 9.69 38.51
N LYS A 886 -1.43 10.81 39.23
CA LYS A 886 -1.67 10.81 40.68
C LYS A 886 -3.16 10.90 40.99
N SER A 887 -3.57 10.15 42.01
CA SER A 887 -4.92 10.27 42.58
C SER A 887 -5.11 11.64 43.26
N THR A 888 -6.29 12.25 43.09
CA THR A 888 -6.71 13.48 43.75
C THR A 888 -7.94 13.23 44.63
N GLN A 889 -8.08 13.99 45.72
CA GLN A 889 -9.30 14.01 46.54
C GLN A 889 -10.27 15.13 46.15
N LEU A 890 -9.81 16.11 45.37
CA LEU A 890 -10.59 17.25 44.91
C LEU A 890 -10.57 17.24 43.39
N ALA A 891 -11.74 17.04 42.79
CA ALA A 891 -11.95 17.17 41.36
C ALA A 891 -11.68 18.62 40.91
N PRO A 892 -11.10 18.81 39.71
CA PRO A 892 -10.98 20.14 39.12
C PRO A 892 -12.34 20.73 38.78
N VAL A 893 -12.43 22.06 38.80
CA VAL A 893 -13.59 22.79 38.31
C VAL A 893 -13.38 23.02 36.83
N LEU A 894 -14.14 22.33 35.97
CA LEU A 894 -14.03 22.45 34.51
C LEU A 894 -14.44 23.85 34.00
N ASP A 895 -13.55 24.81 34.14
CA ASP A 895 -13.67 26.18 33.64
C ASP A 895 -12.61 26.50 32.57
N GLY A 896 -11.75 25.52 32.29
CA GLY A 896 -10.68 25.60 31.30
C GLY A 896 -9.43 26.25 31.86
N ARG A 897 -9.32 26.51 33.17
CA ARG A 897 -8.19 27.18 33.82
C ARG A 897 -7.45 26.23 34.73
N ILE A 898 -6.15 26.11 34.51
CA ILE A 898 -5.26 25.26 35.30
C ILE A 898 -4.90 25.93 36.63
N THR A 899 -5.87 26.05 37.54
CA THR A 899 -5.70 26.69 38.86
C THR A 899 -6.06 25.81 40.05
N ASP A 900 -6.71 24.67 39.81
CA ASP A 900 -7.10 23.73 40.86
C ASP A 900 -5.90 23.00 41.50
N LEU A 901 -6.10 22.58 42.75
CA LEU A 901 -5.06 21.94 43.57
C LEU A 901 -4.49 20.67 42.91
N CYS A 902 -5.34 19.88 42.25
CA CYS A 902 -4.93 18.63 41.60
C CYS A 902 -3.86 18.85 40.53
N TRP A 903 -3.87 20.01 39.84
CA TRP A 903 -2.87 20.34 38.82
C TRP A 903 -1.52 20.70 39.43
N SER A 904 -1.50 21.30 40.62
CA SER A 904 -0.24 21.59 41.34
C SER A 904 0.47 20.33 41.84
N GLU A 905 -0.27 19.23 42.03
CA GLU A 905 0.26 17.95 42.47
C GLU A 905 0.57 17.03 41.28
N ALA A 906 -0.09 17.21 40.13
CA ALA A 906 0.10 16.42 38.93
C ALA A 906 1.53 16.57 38.35
N ASN A 907 1.97 15.55 37.62
CA ASN A 907 3.24 15.63 36.89
C ASN A 907 3.02 16.27 35.52
N GLU A 908 3.85 17.27 35.20
CA GLU A 908 3.80 17.94 33.91
C GLU A 908 4.42 17.09 32.79
N ILE A 909 3.68 16.96 31.69
CA ILE A 909 4.19 16.47 30.41
C ILE A 909 4.44 17.67 29.52
N GLN A 910 5.70 17.93 29.21
CA GLN A 910 6.07 18.98 28.26
C GLN A 910 6.12 18.42 26.85
N LEU A 911 5.45 19.10 25.92
CA LEU A 911 5.53 18.80 24.49
C LEU A 911 6.61 19.71 23.86
N GLY A 912 7.41 19.21 22.91
CA GLY A 912 8.41 20.05 22.26
C GLY A 912 9.16 19.42 21.08
N LYS A 913 9.96 20.24 20.38
CA LYS A 913 11.05 19.82 19.49
C LYS A 913 12.32 19.71 20.34
N GLU A 914 13.00 18.56 20.27
CA GLU A 914 14.25 18.19 20.96
C GLU A 914 14.20 18.06 22.50
N SER A 915 14.42 16.83 22.98
CA SER A 915 15.18 16.64 24.22
C SER A 915 16.65 16.45 23.84
N THR A 916 17.45 17.49 23.99
CA THR A 916 18.90 17.35 24.15
C THR A 916 19.17 16.66 25.48
N ASP A 917 19.15 15.34 25.47
CA ASP A 917 19.97 14.46 26.29
C ASP A 917 20.01 13.11 25.55
N ALA A 918 21.22 12.68 25.22
CA ALA A 918 21.61 11.56 24.36
C ALA A 918 20.56 10.48 24.04
N ASP A 919 20.46 10.16 22.74
CA ASP A 919 19.78 9.00 22.12
C ASP A 919 18.35 9.22 21.57
N PHE A 920 18.26 9.88 20.40
CA PHE A 920 17.40 9.51 19.25
C PHE A 920 17.75 10.42 18.04
N ILE A 921 18.11 9.87 16.87
CA ILE A 921 18.77 10.60 15.76
C ILE A 921 17.84 10.76 14.53
N GLY A 922 17.79 12.00 13.99
CA GLY A 922 17.48 12.32 12.58
C GLY A 922 16.22 13.20 12.40
N THR A 923 16.22 14.38 11.77
CA THR A 923 17.24 15.18 11.08
C THR A 923 16.82 16.66 11.12
N GLU A 924 17.66 17.57 11.65
CA GLU A 924 17.66 18.99 11.25
C GLU A 924 19.12 19.43 11.09
N GLN A 925 19.58 19.59 9.84
CA GLN A 925 20.74 20.42 9.55
C GLN A 925 20.29 21.85 9.27
N ALA A 926 20.44 22.67 10.32
CA ALA A 926 20.93 24.05 10.30
C ALA A 926 20.40 25.01 9.20
N ARG A 927 19.36 25.78 9.55
CA ARG A 927 19.36 27.23 9.25
C ARG A 927 19.79 27.98 10.51
N GLY A 928 21.00 28.53 10.50
CA GLY A 928 21.47 29.42 11.55
C GLY A 928 20.79 30.79 11.46
N GLY A 929 20.34 31.33 12.61
CA GLY A 929 19.84 32.70 12.67
C GLY A 929 19.02 33.11 13.90
N GLN A 930 19.67 33.16 15.08
CA GLN A 930 19.39 34.05 16.23
C GLN A 930 18.07 34.00 17.05
N VAL A 931 18.31 34.25 18.35
CA VAL A 931 17.43 34.57 19.50
C VAL A 931 16.77 33.37 20.21
N GLN A 932 17.40 32.93 21.31
CA GLN A 932 16.73 32.18 22.37
C GLN A 932 15.68 33.09 23.03
N ILE A 933 14.46 33.08 22.50
CA ILE A 933 13.27 33.41 23.27
C ILE A 933 13.00 32.17 24.12
N VAL A 934 12.79 32.33 25.42
CA VAL A 934 12.28 31.25 26.28
C VAL A 934 10.85 30.99 25.82
N GLU A 935 10.68 30.13 24.81
CA GLU A 935 9.37 29.66 24.40
C GLU A 935 8.75 28.92 25.58
N GLN A 936 7.59 29.40 26.05
CA GLN A 936 6.76 28.59 26.95
C GLN A 936 6.43 27.30 26.21
N LYS A 937 6.64 26.14 26.83
CA LYS A 937 6.33 24.85 26.22
C LYS A 937 4.88 24.47 26.50
N PRO A 938 4.16 23.82 25.58
CA PRO A 938 2.87 23.22 25.89
C PRO A 938 3.02 22.19 27.00
N ILE A 939 2.13 22.25 27.99
CA ILE A 939 2.08 21.34 29.12
C ILE A 939 0.76 20.61 29.09
N VAL A 940 0.80 19.29 29.32
CA VAL A 940 -0.36 18.43 29.55
C VAL A 940 -0.14 17.69 30.87
N MET A 941 -1.20 17.48 31.64
CA MET A 941 -1.17 16.87 32.96
C MET A 941 -2.31 15.87 33.10
N PHE A 942 -2.07 14.83 33.89
CA PHE A 942 -3.05 13.79 34.17
C PHE A 942 -3.22 13.64 35.68
N SER A 943 -4.47 13.57 36.12
CA SER A 943 -4.85 13.20 37.49
C SER A 943 -6.10 12.34 37.44
N HIS A 944 -6.41 11.61 38.50
CA HIS A 944 -7.61 10.77 38.54
C HIS A 944 -8.23 10.76 39.94
N ASP A 945 -9.50 10.45 40.02
CA ASP A 945 -10.12 9.96 41.26
C ASP A 945 -10.76 8.58 41.00
N GLN A 946 -11.71 8.16 41.84
CA GLN A 946 -12.39 6.87 41.65
C GLN A 946 -13.37 6.86 40.47
N GLU A 947 -13.84 8.02 40.02
CA GLU A 947 -14.89 8.17 39.02
C GLU A 947 -14.36 8.69 37.68
N TYR A 948 -13.38 9.60 37.68
CA TYR A 948 -12.92 10.31 36.49
C TYR A 948 -11.40 10.28 36.31
N LEU A 949 -10.99 10.21 35.05
CA LEU A 949 -9.68 10.61 34.57
C LEU A 949 -9.74 12.09 34.16
N TYR A 950 -8.93 12.92 34.79
CA TYR A 950 -8.80 14.34 34.51
C TYR A 950 -7.57 14.62 33.65
N ILE A 951 -7.74 15.47 32.65
CA ILE A 951 -6.65 15.92 31.77
C ILE A 951 -6.67 17.44 31.72
N GLY A 952 -5.57 18.07 32.09
CA GLY A 952 -5.41 19.52 32.06
C GLY A 952 -4.28 19.89 31.11
N GLY A 953 -4.42 20.96 30.36
CA GLY A 953 -3.35 21.44 29.50
C GLY A 953 -3.30 22.94 29.36
N THR A 954 -2.09 23.47 29.17
CA THR A 954 -1.83 24.86 28.80
C THR A 954 -0.93 24.89 27.59
N VAL A 955 -1.39 25.52 26.53
CA VAL A 955 -0.79 25.49 25.21
C VAL A 955 -0.51 26.94 24.77
N PRO A 956 0.76 27.32 24.56
CA PRO A 956 1.11 28.62 23.99
C PRO A 956 0.57 28.75 22.58
N LYS A 957 -0.05 29.89 22.26
CA LYS A 957 -0.51 30.20 20.92
C LYS A 957 0.65 30.34 19.96
N SER A 958 0.49 29.84 18.74
CA SER A 958 1.43 30.05 17.65
C SER A 958 1.10 31.36 16.94
N ASP A 959 2.11 32.18 16.66
CA ASP A 959 1.92 33.41 15.88
C ASP A 959 1.62 33.12 14.39
N GLU A 960 1.70 31.85 13.96
CA GLU A 960 1.55 31.42 12.55
C GLU A 960 0.14 30.97 12.16
N ILE A 961 -0.82 30.93 13.09
CA ILE A 961 -2.21 30.59 12.81
C ILE A 961 -3.17 31.51 13.59
N GLU A 962 -4.36 31.72 13.03
CA GLU A 962 -5.39 32.52 13.69
C GLU A 962 -6.15 31.70 14.75
N TYR A 963 -6.35 32.31 15.92
CA TYR A 963 -7.12 31.72 17.02
C TYR A 963 -8.52 32.34 17.08
N SER A 964 -9.53 31.50 16.92
CA SER A 964 -10.94 31.87 17.11
C SER A 964 -11.32 31.90 18.59
N GLU A 965 -12.36 32.67 18.95
CA GLU A 965 -12.88 32.69 20.32
C GLU A 965 -13.36 31.30 20.78
N THR A 966 -13.32 31.07 22.09
CA THR A 966 -13.73 29.79 22.69
C THR A 966 -15.24 29.70 22.71
N GLU A 967 -15.79 28.58 22.23
CA GLU A 967 -17.23 28.37 22.20
C GLU A 967 -17.69 27.47 23.35
N GLN A 968 -18.39 28.05 24.32
CA GLN A 968 -18.92 27.30 25.47
C GLN A 968 -20.30 26.66 25.24
N ALA A 969 -21.05 27.09 24.21
CA ALA A 969 -22.40 26.60 23.93
C ALA A 969 -22.54 26.09 22.49
N GLY A 970 -23.21 24.95 22.29
CA GLY A 970 -23.56 24.43 20.96
C GLY A 970 -22.47 23.64 20.23
N ARG A 971 -21.50 23.07 20.96
CA ARG A 971 -20.35 22.37 20.37
C ARG A 971 -20.78 21.16 19.50
N PRO A 972 -20.30 21.08 18.25
CA PRO A 972 -20.48 19.88 17.44
C PRO A 972 -19.58 18.75 17.96
N ARG A 973 -20.12 17.53 18.04
CA ARG A 973 -19.32 16.31 18.20
C ARG A 973 -18.71 15.92 16.86
N ASP A 974 -17.58 15.22 16.88
CA ASP A 974 -16.84 14.77 15.70
C ASP A 974 -16.51 15.90 14.71
N ALA A 975 -16.08 17.04 15.26
CA ALA A 975 -15.80 18.22 14.46
C ALA A 975 -14.55 18.06 13.59
N ASP A 976 -14.50 18.77 12.45
CA ASP A 976 -13.27 18.89 11.68
C ASP A 976 -12.31 19.87 12.37
N LEU A 977 -11.29 19.31 13.01
CA LEU A 977 -10.26 20.06 13.73
C LEU A 977 -9.08 20.44 12.81
N GLY A 978 -8.99 19.92 11.59
CA GLY A 978 -7.75 19.93 10.80
C GLY A 978 -7.28 21.29 10.25
N LYS A 979 -7.91 22.38 10.67
CA LYS A 979 -7.49 23.77 10.40
C LYS A 979 -7.13 24.56 11.67
N HIS A 980 -7.22 23.93 12.83
CA HIS A 980 -7.04 24.58 14.13
C HIS A 980 -5.93 23.89 14.90
N ASP A 981 -5.32 24.62 15.84
CA ASP A 981 -4.41 24.04 16.84
C ASP A 981 -5.17 23.06 17.73
N TYR A 982 -4.74 21.80 17.76
CA TYR A 982 -5.39 20.78 18.58
C TYR A 982 -4.40 19.85 19.25
N ILE A 983 -4.83 19.30 20.38
CA ILE A 983 -4.15 18.25 21.13
C ILE A 983 -4.88 16.94 20.86
N SER A 984 -4.13 15.94 20.41
CA SER A 984 -4.58 14.55 20.28
C SER A 984 -4.03 13.72 21.43
N ILE A 985 -4.93 13.09 22.19
CA ILE A 985 -4.62 12.20 23.29
C ILE A 985 -5.07 10.80 22.92
N GLN A 986 -4.16 9.83 23.06
CA GLN A 986 -4.36 8.45 22.65
C GLN A 986 -4.10 7.51 23.81
N PHE A 987 -5.07 6.66 24.15
CA PHE A 987 -4.94 5.66 25.21
C PHE A 987 -5.06 4.25 24.65
N ASP A 988 -3.98 3.50 24.76
CA ASP A 988 -3.98 2.06 24.54
C ASP A 988 -3.86 1.37 25.90
N ILE A 989 -4.93 0.68 26.30
CA ILE A 989 -5.10 0.16 27.66
C ILE A 989 -4.56 -1.27 27.81
N ASP A 990 -4.29 -2.00 26.72
CA ASP A 990 -3.71 -3.34 26.75
C ASP A 990 -2.36 -3.52 26.05
N ARG A 991 -1.84 -2.41 25.49
CA ARG A 991 -0.51 -2.25 24.91
C ARG A 991 -0.29 -3.14 23.68
N ASP A 992 -1.30 -3.20 22.82
CA ASP A 992 -1.20 -3.82 21.49
C ASP A 992 -0.64 -2.85 20.43
N TYR A 993 -0.65 -1.54 20.72
CA TYR A 993 -0.22 -0.41 19.88
C TYR A 993 -0.94 -0.27 18.54
N VAL A 994 -2.05 -0.99 18.35
CA VAL A 994 -2.85 -1.04 17.12
C VAL A 994 -4.24 -0.49 17.38
N THR A 995 -4.85 -0.85 18.52
CA THR A 995 -6.17 -0.39 18.94
C THR A 995 -6.03 0.54 20.13
N TYR A 996 -6.77 1.65 20.12
CA TYR A 996 -6.65 2.69 21.14
C TYR A 996 -7.87 3.63 21.11
N TYR A 997 -8.12 4.30 22.23
CA TYR A 997 -9.01 5.45 22.28
C TYR A 997 -8.29 6.70 21.82
N ARG A 998 -8.99 7.56 21.08
CA ARG A 998 -8.52 8.89 20.65
C ARG A 998 -9.49 9.95 21.14
N PHE A 999 -8.93 10.98 21.77
CA PHE A 999 -9.63 12.19 22.20
C PHE A 999 -8.85 13.39 21.71
N ASP A 1000 -9.44 14.13 20.77
CA ASP A 1000 -8.87 15.36 20.24
C ASP A 1000 -9.66 16.56 20.77
N VAL A 1001 -8.96 17.62 21.18
CA VAL A 1001 -9.53 18.91 21.57
C VAL A 1001 -8.77 20.03 20.88
N ASP A 1002 -9.49 20.96 20.26
CA ASP A 1002 -8.89 22.16 19.67
C ASP A 1002 -8.99 23.39 20.58
N GLN A 1003 -8.34 24.47 20.15
CA GLN A 1003 -8.32 25.76 20.86
C GLN A 1003 -9.71 26.39 21.10
N ARG A 1004 -10.75 25.98 20.36
CA ARG A 1004 -12.14 26.44 20.57
C ARG A 1004 -12.85 25.62 21.64
N GLY A 1005 -12.27 24.49 22.05
CA GLY A 1005 -12.90 23.46 22.88
C GLY A 1005 -13.79 22.51 22.07
N TRP A 1006 -13.69 22.50 20.75
CA TRP A 1006 -14.38 21.52 19.89
C TRP A 1006 -13.65 20.19 19.94
N THR A 1007 -14.41 19.10 19.81
CA THR A 1007 -13.90 17.77 20.06
C THR A 1007 -14.09 16.84 18.87
N ARG A 1008 -13.21 15.84 18.81
CA ARG A 1008 -13.33 14.69 17.92
C ARG A 1008 -12.81 13.48 18.67
N GLU A 1009 -13.53 12.37 18.58
CA GLU A 1009 -13.23 11.16 19.32
C GLU A 1009 -13.28 9.94 18.40
N ALA A 1010 -12.51 8.91 18.75
CA ALA A 1010 -12.58 7.62 18.07
C ALA A 1010 -12.18 6.50 19.03
N CYS A 1011 -12.73 5.31 18.81
CA CYS A 1011 -12.24 4.08 19.45
C CYS A 1011 -11.78 3.16 18.33
N TRP A 1012 -10.46 3.05 18.14
CA TRP A 1012 -9.85 2.36 17.02
C TRP A 1012 -10.42 2.85 15.66
N ASP A 1013 -11.23 2.02 14.97
CA ASP A 1013 -11.89 2.38 13.70
C ASP A 1013 -13.25 3.06 13.85
N ALA A 1014 -13.77 3.18 15.08
CA ALA A 1014 -15.09 3.75 15.33
C ALA A 1014 -15.03 5.27 15.46
N TRP A 1015 -15.04 5.98 14.33
CA TRP A 1015 -15.11 7.45 14.27
C TRP A 1015 -16.48 8.04 14.70
N GLY A 1016 -17.45 7.19 15.04
CA GLY A 1016 -18.70 7.58 15.71
C GLY A 1016 -18.75 7.10 17.17
N TYR A 1017 -17.60 6.75 17.76
CA TYR A 1017 -17.49 6.47 19.19
C TYR A 1017 -17.80 7.73 19.95
N ASN A 1018 -18.80 7.68 20.82
CA ASN A 1018 -19.39 8.89 21.38
C ASN A 1018 -19.51 8.82 22.92
N PRO A 1019 -18.38 8.79 23.64
CA PRO A 1019 -18.38 8.67 25.09
C PRO A 1019 -19.04 9.88 25.77
N GLU A 1020 -19.45 9.71 27.02
CA GLU A 1020 -19.72 10.85 27.88
C GLU A 1020 -18.39 11.39 28.39
N TRP A 1021 -18.00 12.58 27.97
CA TRP A 1021 -16.85 13.28 28.51
C TRP A 1021 -17.09 14.78 28.49
N PHE A 1022 -16.43 15.48 29.40
CA PHE A 1022 -16.65 16.90 29.65
C PHE A 1022 -15.38 17.65 29.29
N VAL A 1023 -15.53 18.73 28.55
CA VAL A 1023 -14.40 19.57 28.13
C VAL A 1023 -14.72 21.02 28.50
N ALA A 1024 -13.76 21.71 29.08
CA ALA A 1024 -13.76 23.15 29.20
C ALA A 1024 -12.49 23.67 28.54
N ALA A 1025 -12.60 24.78 27.81
CA ALA A 1025 -11.46 25.46 27.24
C ALA A 1025 -11.53 26.93 27.67
N ALA A 1026 -10.36 27.54 27.81
CA ALA A 1026 -10.20 28.96 28.03
C ALA A 1026 -9.02 29.46 27.19
N GLN A 1027 -8.95 30.76 26.97
CA GLN A 1027 -7.81 31.36 26.29
C GLN A 1027 -7.53 32.75 26.82
N ASP A 1028 -6.26 33.14 26.75
CA ASP A 1028 -5.80 34.50 26.99
C ASP A 1028 -5.05 35.03 25.75
N ALA A 1029 -4.30 36.12 25.91
CA ALA A 1029 -3.56 36.75 24.81
C ALA A 1029 -2.44 35.86 24.24
N THR A 1030 -1.90 34.93 25.03
CA THR A 1030 -0.67 34.18 24.74
C THR A 1030 -0.84 32.66 24.77
N THR A 1031 -1.88 32.16 25.42
CA THR A 1031 -2.11 30.73 25.63
C THR A 1031 -3.58 30.38 25.45
N TRP A 1032 -3.85 29.11 25.15
CA TRP A 1032 -5.14 28.48 25.36
C TRP A 1032 -4.95 27.29 26.29
N SER A 1033 -5.95 27.03 27.11
CA SER A 1033 -5.92 25.96 28.11
C SER A 1033 -7.20 25.16 28.02
N PHE A 1034 -7.12 23.91 28.48
CA PHE A 1034 -8.25 23.01 28.48
C PHE A 1034 -8.23 22.13 29.70
N GLU A 1035 -9.43 21.74 30.14
CA GLU A 1035 -9.65 20.74 31.16
C GLU A 1035 -10.66 19.73 30.65
N ILE A 1036 -10.36 18.47 30.87
CA ILE A 1036 -11.16 17.33 30.44
C ILE A 1036 -11.45 16.48 31.65
N ALA A 1037 -12.68 15.99 31.77
CA ALA A 1037 -13.04 14.89 32.64
C ALA A 1037 -13.66 13.76 31.82
N ILE A 1038 -13.01 12.59 31.85
CA ILE A 1038 -13.50 11.36 31.23
C ILE A 1038 -13.88 10.40 32.36
N PRO A 1039 -15.16 10.00 32.50
CA PRO A 1039 -15.53 8.95 33.44
C PRO A 1039 -14.69 7.70 33.17
N ILE A 1040 -14.07 7.11 34.19
CA ILE A 1040 -13.21 5.92 34.04
C ILE A 1040 -13.99 4.75 33.42
N GLN A 1041 -15.30 4.68 33.71
CA GLN A 1041 -16.22 3.70 33.14
C GLN A 1041 -16.44 3.86 31.62
N GLU A 1042 -16.07 4.99 31.02
CA GLU A 1042 -16.02 5.12 29.55
C GLU A 1042 -14.87 4.32 28.94
N LEU A 1043 -13.76 4.15 29.68
CA LEU A 1043 -12.50 3.59 29.18
C LEU A 1043 -12.31 2.12 29.59
N VAL A 1044 -12.64 1.77 30.83
CA VAL A 1044 -12.40 0.44 31.42
C VAL A 1044 -13.56 -0.06 32.29
N ALA A 1045 -13.64 -1.39 32.45
CA ALA A 1045 -14.70 -2.08 33.19
C ALA A 1045 -14.55 -2.07 34.72
N SER A 1046 -13.33 -1.82 35.22
CA SER A 1046 -12.98 -1.93 36.63
C SER A 1046 -12.27 -0.66 37.10
N GLU A 1047 -12.24 -0.45 38.41
CA GLU A 1047 -11.42 0.60 39.03
C GLU A 1047 -9.95 0.49 38.60
N LEU A 1048 -9.28 1.64 38.53
CA LEU A 1048 -7.87 1.74 38.22
C LEU A 1048 -7.04 1.14 39.37
N ASN A 1049 -6.17 0.18 39.05
CA ASN A 1049 -5.29 -0.40 40.05
C ASN A 1049 -4.02 0.44 40.20
N VAL A 1050 -3.48 0.53 41.42
CA VAL A 1050 -2.16 1.11 41.67
C VAL A 1050 -1.11 0.36 40.85
N ASN A 1051 -0.23 1.09 40.16
CA ASN A 1051 0.76 0.61 39.19
C ASN A 1051 0.19 0.04 37.88
N GLN A 1052 -1.12 0.14 37.62
CA GLN A 1052 -1.64 -0.11 36.28
C GLN A 1052 -0.98 0.85 35.30
N THR A 1053 -0.57 0.34 34.13
CA THR A 1053 0.14 1.13 33.12
C THR A 1053 -0.58 1.04 31.79
N TRP A 1054 -0.92 2.18 31.20
CA TRP A 1054 -1.44 2.30 29.84
C TRP A 1054 -0.35 2.84 28.92
N ALA A 1055 -0.46 2.54 27.64
CA ALA A 1055 0.28 3.25 26.60
C ALA A 1055 -0.43 4.59 26.32
N LEU A 1056 0.32 5.68 26.34
CA LEU A 1056 -0.20 7.04 26.20
C LEU A 1056 0.53 7.80 25.09
N GLY A 1057 -0.23 8.24 24.08
CA GLY A 1057 0.23 9.21 23.08
C GLY A 1057 -0.34 10.60 23.38
N VAL A 1058 0.51 11.62 23.40
CA VAL A 1058 0.08 13.02 23.51
C VAL A 1058 0.80 13.83 22.44
N THR A 1059 0.03 14.41 21.53
CA THR A 1059 0.57 15.12 20.37
C THR A 1059 -0.25 16.38 20.09
N ARG A 1060 0.42 17.53 20.08
CA ARG A 1060 -0.11 18.77 19.52
C ARG A 1060 0.13 18.82 18.04
N VAL A 1061 -0.90 19.10 17.26
CA VAL A 1061 -0.80 19.35 15.82
C VAL A 1061 -1.18 20.80 15.56
N ILE A 1062 -0.26 21.53 14.93
CA ILE A 1062 -0.48 22.89 14.46
C ILE A 1062 -0.49 22.81 12.92
N PRO A 1063 -1.68 22.81 12.28
CA PRO A 1063 -1.80 22.56 10.85
C PRO A 1063 -0.89 23.47 10.00
N GLY A 1064 -0.10 22.86 9.13
CA GLY A 1064 0.85 23.55 8.25
C GLY A 1064 2.07 24.18 8.95
N VAL A 1065 2.23 24.05 10.26
CA VAL A 1065 3.35 24.60 11.04
C VAL A 1065 4.23 23.49 11.60
N GLY A 1066 3.63 22.50 12.25
CA GLY A 1066 4.40 21.42 12.85
C GLY A 1066 3.65 20.60 13.88
N VAL A 1067 4.38 19.68 14.48
CA VAL A 1067 3.89 18.76 15.51
C VAL A 1067 4.78 18.85 16.73
N GLN A 1068 4.18 18.87 17.92
CA GLN A 1068 4.90 18.76 19.19
C GLN A 1068 4.37 17.53 19.92
N SER A 1069 5.23 16.58 20.26
CA SER A 1069 4.83 15.30 20.86
C SER A 1069 5.60 15.04 22.14
N TRP A 1070 5.00 14.29 23.07
CA TRP A 1070 5.66 13.87 24.29
C TRP A 1070 6.82 12.89 24.04
N THR A 1071 6.72 12.08 22.99
CA THR A 1071 7.66 11.01 22.66
C THR A 1071 8.59 11.38 21.49
N ASN A 1072 8.58 12.64 21.04
CA ASN A 1072 9.38 13.15 19.91
C ASN A 1072 9.17 12.44 18.56
N SER A 1073 8.19 11.54 18.42
CA SER A 1073 7.95 10.72 17.22
C SER A 1073 6.71 11.17 16.43
N GLY A 1074 6.44 12.48 16.39
CA GLY A 1074 5.16 13.11 16.02
C GLY A 1074 4.50 12.71 14.70
N GLY A 1075 3.26 13.19 14.48
CA GLY A 1075 2.40 13.09 13.27
C GLY A 1075 0.92 12.84 13.63
N GLU A 1076 0.04 12.59 12.65
CA GLU A 1076 -1.39 12.32 12.90
C GLU A 1076 -1.75 10.82 13.06
N THR A 1077 -0.96 9.92 12.46
CA THR A 1077 -1.27 8.47 12.40
C THR A 1077 -0.52 7.65 13.47
N PRO A 1078 -1.19 6.89 14.35
CA PRO A 1078 -0.58 6.21 15.51
C PRO A 1078 0.61 5.31 15.15
N LEU A 1079 1.73 5.42 15.86
CA LEU A 1079 2.85 4.48 15.75
C LEU A 1079 3.31 4.05 17.15
N PRO A 1080 3.81 2.82 17.33
CA PRO A 1080 4.23 2.36 18.66
C PRO A 1080 5.24 3.27 19.40
N PRO A 1081 6.19 3.98 18.75
CA PRO A 1081 7.04 4.99 19.38
C PRO A 1081 6.31 6.21 19.90
N ARG A 1082 5.13 6.53 19.35
CA ARG A 1082 4.34 7.69 19.76
C ARG A 1082 3.74 7.52 21.15
N PHE A 1083 3.69 6.28 21.63
CA PHE A 1083 3.20 5.95 22.96
C PHE A 1083 4.31 5.88 24.01
N GLY A 1084 4.23 6.74 25.02
CA GLY A 1084 4.89 6.58 26.31
C GLY A 1084 4.04 5.74 27.27
N PHE A 1085 4.34 5.79 28.56
CA PHE A 1085 3.63 5.03 29.60
C PHE A 1085 2.97 5.93 30.63
N LEU A 1086 1.64 5.82 30.77
CA LEU A 1086 0.86 6.43 31.85
C LEU A 1086 0.67 5.42 32.97
N ARG A 1087 1.24 5.67 34.15
CA ARG A 1087 1.18 4.79 35.32
C ARG A 1087 0.29 5.38 36.40
N PHE A 1088 -0.70 4.65 36.89
CA PHE A 1088 -1.61 5.12 37.94
C PHE A 1088 -1.01 4.92 39.34
N GLU A 1089 -1.04 5.99 40.16
CA GLU A 1089 -0.51 6.04 41.53
C GLU A 1089 -1.55 6.44 42.58
#